data_AF-A0A5M9GI45-F1
#
_entry.id   AF-A0A5M9GI45-F1
#
_cell.length_a   1.000
_cell.length_b   1.000
_cell.length_c   1.000
_cell.angle_alpha   90.00
_cell.angle_beta   90.00
_cell.angle_gamma   90.00
#
_symmetry.space_group_name_H-M   'P 1'
#
loop_
_entity.id
_entity.type
_entity.pdbx_description
1 polymer ?
#
loop_
_entity_poly.entity_id
_entity_poly.type
_entity_poly.pdbx_seq_one_letter_code
_entity_poly.pdbx_strand_id
1 'polypeptide(L)'
;MKTNLIVLSSDSVDRYGYRIHIKALEMMLRDRMREGIPMLFGHDHHKPIGWGTPFALYLEPHLTRLIAIQATPTTEEESEQVLNNHNIFRSNRYYNSSKKYLETFHEVLNQKGISDFKITNINCLTANREKIASTLFPELFSKDYRDELVPFSILLASFDYLGQGVFKNKTSELTVFAHRYFRRSESVHNTPNSAFLDRFLALKDEQSLDLSIRIDENQIGYAPSFQEYMELEYQWGPKYSDELESIKEGLSRHDCDDFERAYYGFSRSEFLWEWDKKKTKFSFQMEELKDEESPTEQDQYNCRYVHTVYDKVTSCLEHFDGAVRAYDSYEMLERLDKDFKSYGKKSRYTKLFKINGKFPLETWKLLVTLYLRGNPIIYEYFGLKKDLEKLKSPVQRKLSIKESVIPYGIEPGDGIRLLISYIPIPENLKEGRFINSFDIIGDMEKSYRCLDYYILEFKKALMRFDCDLEIPEDVLLIRSPDNYWNIPLIMHNGENSWILLKDTIAAFKLLYSKMIDREYFFKVSMTIGIVIDGKIVQISAYGPVSELYEWLLENLPFPDEEETFADWVSHQRTYLERFAFNPDKPLMAEMIQMDGVLYAKRTLLNSEYEFKENRLHNFEWTINLNKDEQLMFDEPGIEAIPSIHILQSVCADSGENYFTSRRSAWLDNGFEGVNFTKWAPIALHWAETDKIA
;
A
#
# COMPACT_ATOMS: atom_id res chain seq x y z
N MET A 1 -3.72 13.03 -14.03
CA MET A 1 -3.10 11.79 -13.52
C MET A 1 -4.19 10.73 -13.40
N LYS A 2 -3.87 9.46 -13.62
CA LYS A 2 -4.82 8.36 -13.39
C LYS A 2 -4.83 7.99 -11.91
N THR A 3 -6.01 7.94 -11.28
CA THR A 3 -6.16 7.58 -9.87
C THR A 3 -6.66 6.15 -9.68
N ASN A 4 -6.14 5.44 -8.68
CA ASN A 4 -6.63 4.11 -8.29
C ASN A 4 -6.58 3.96 -6.76
N LEU A 5 -7.44 3.12 -6.22
CA LEU A 5 -7.40 2.72 -4.81
C LEU A 5 -6.32 1.65 -4.60
N ILE A 6 -5.45 1.83 -3.61
CA ILE A 6 -4.42 0.83 -3.27
C ILE A 6 -4.33 0.58 -1.77
N VAL A 7 -3.85 -0.62 -1.43
CA VAL A 7 -3.48 -0.99 -0.06
C VAL A 7 -1.99 -0.71 0.12
N LEU A 8 -1.65 0.16 1.07
CA LEU A 8 -0.26 0.46 1.41
C LEU A 8 0.33 -0.55 2.37
N SER A 9 -0.47 -0.99 3.33
CA SER A 9 -0.05 -1.88 4.40
C SER A 9 -1.25 -2.52 5.10
N SER A 10 -1.00 -3.55 5.92
CA SER A 10 -2.04 -4.20 6.73
C SER A 10 -1.49 -4.67 8.06
N ASP A 11 -2.39 -5.04 8.97
CA ASP A 11 -2.05 -5.69 10.25
C ASP A 11 -1.98 -7.22 10.12
N SER A 12 -1.88 -7.76 8.91
CA SER A 12 -1.57 -9.17 8.70
C SER A 12 -0.11 -9.48 9.05
N VAL A 13 0.17 -10.73 9.41
CA VAL A 13 1.54 -11.18 9.63
C VAL A 13 2.23 -11.29 8.28
N ASP A 14 3.32 -10.56 8.10
CA ASP A 14 4.11 -10.60 6.89
C ASP A 14 4.97 -11.89 6.82
N ARG A 15 5.72 -12.03 5.72
CA ARG A 15 6.56 -13.22 5.50
C ARG A 15 7.80 -13.30 6.39
N TYR A 16 8.14 -12.21 7.05
CA TYR A 16 9.19 -12.14 8.04
C TYR A 16 8.68 -12.41 9.46
N GLY A 17 7.37 -12.62 9.63
CA GLY A 17 6.73 -12.82 10.93
C GLY A 17 6.44 -11.53 11.68
N TYR A 18 6.59 -10.36 11.04
CA TYR A 18 6.24 -9.08 11.63
C TYR A 18 4.77 -8.77 11.40
N ARG A 19 4.20 -8.02 12.35
CA ARG A 19 2.84 -7.46 12.25
C ARG A 19 2.92 -5.97 12.52
N ILE A 20 2.36 -5.16 11.63
CA ILE A 20 2.24 -3.72 11.88
C ILE A 20 1.03 -3.52 12.79
N HIS A 21 1.28 -2.95 13.97
CA HIS A 21 0.21 -2.69 14.93
C HIS A 21 -0.77 -1.64 14.36
N ILE A 22 -2.06 -1.77 14.65
CA ILE A 22 -3.09 -0.86 14.09
C ILE A 22 -2.84 0.59 14.47
N LYS A 23 -2.41 0.87 15.71
CA LYS A 23 -1.95 2.22 16.10
C LYS A 23 -0.84 2.77 15.20
N ALA A 24 0.04 1.92 14.69
CA ALA A 24 1.07 2.34 13.74
C ALA A 24 0.48 2.61 12.34
N LEU A 25 -0.52 1.83 11.90
CA LEU A 25 -1.27 2.12 10.66
C LEU A 25 -2.04 3.44 10.75
N GLU A 26 -2.70 3.70 11.87
CA GLU A 26 -3.40 4.97 12.14
C GLU A 26 -2.41 6.14 12.17
N MET A 27 -1.29 6.01 12.89
CA MET A 27 -0.24 7.01 12.91
C MET A 27 0.29 7.30 11.50
N MET A 28 0.48 6.26 10.66
CA MET A 28 0.87 6.43 9.26
C MET A 28 -0.18 7.18 8.45
N LEU A 29 -1.47 6.87 8.63
CA LEU A 29 -2.57 7.60 8.00
C LEU A 29 -2.51 9.09 8.41
N ARG A 30 -2.47 9.36 9.71
CA ARG A 30 -2.41 10.72 10.25
C ARG A 30 -1.25 11.52 9.71
N ASP A 31 -0.04 10.98 9.82
CA ASP A 31 1.18 11.71 9.52
C ASP A 31 1.35 11.94 8.01
N ARG A 32 0.68 11.14 7.17
CA ARG A 32 0.87 11.15 5.71
C ARG A 32 -0.36 11.59 4.92
N MET A 33 -1.52 11.79 5.53
CA MET A 33 -2.72 12.21 4.79
C MET A 33 -2.54 13.52 4.01
N ARG A 34 -1.69 14.45 4.51
CA ARG A 34 -1.44 15.75 3.87
C ARG A 34 -0.23 15.72 2.93
N GLU A 35 0.86 15.09 3.38
CA GLU A 35 2.10 15.08 2.62
C GLU A 35 2.06 14.05 1.49
N GLY A 36 1.32 12.96 1.65
CA GLY A 36 1.40 11.79 0.79
C GLY A 36 2.72 11.03 0.93
N ILE A 37 2.89 10.03 0.07
CA ILE A 37 4.09 9.19 -0.01
C ILE A 37 4.45 8.94 -1.48
N PRO A 38 5.75 8.85 -1.80
CA PRO A 38 6.16 8.46 -3.15
C PRO A 38 5.84 6.99 -3.39
N MET A 39 5.31 6.68 -4.57
CA MET A 39 5.24 5.32 -5.08
C MET A 39 6.50 5.05 -5.89
N LEU A 40 7.28 4.05 -5.51
CA LEU A 40 8.60 3.77 -6.11
C LEU A 40 8.59 2.38 -6.76
N PHE A 41 9.24 2.23 -7.92
CA PHE A 41 9.55 0.90 -8.44
C PHE A 41 10.64 0.25 -7.57
N GLY A 42 10.35 -0.93 -7.00
CA GLY A 42 11.32 -1.74 -6.26
C GLY A 42 12.02 -1.00 -5.10
N HIS A 43 11.31 -0.09 -4.41
CA HIS A 43 11.84 0.78 -3.36
C HIS A 43 12.96 1.74 -3.80
N ASP A 44 13.18 1.95 -5.10
CA ASP A 44 14.23 2.83 -5.62
C ASP A 44 13.80 4.30 -5.68
N HIS A 45 14.47 5.14 -4.88
CA HIS A 45 14.28 6.59 -4.85
C HIS A 45 14.71 7.34 -6.12
N HIS A 46 15.14 6.66 -7.18
CA HIS A 46 15.39 7.24 -8.52
C HIS A 46 14.30 6.87 -9.52
N LYS A 47 13.36 5.99 -9.12
CA LYS A 47 12.26 5.52 -9.98
C LYS A 47 10.89 5.80 -9.35
N PRO A 48 10.51 7.08 -9.10
CA PRO A 48 9.16 7.41 -8.68
C PRO A 48 8.17 7.19 -9.83
N ILE A 49 7.11 6.44 -9.56
CA ILE A 49 6.06 6.06 -10.53
C ILE A 49 4.70 6.69 -10.25
N GLY A 50 4.60 7.42 -9.16
CA GLY A 50 3.35 8.03 -8.75
C GLY A 50 3.41 8.57 -7.33
N TRP A 51 2.24 9.03 -6.89
CA TRP A 51 2.04 9.61 -5.58
C TRP A 51 0.89 8.91 -4.88
N GLY A 52 1.11 8.41 -3.67
CA GLY A 52 0.07 7.83 -2.83
C GLY A 52 -0.37 8.82 -1.78
N THR A 53 -1.66 9.06 -1.65
CA THR A 53 -2.24 9.85 -0.55
C THR A 53 -3.04 8.92 0.35
N PRO A 54 -2.48 8.50 1.51
CA PRO A 54 -3.23 7.75 2.52
C PRO A 54 -4.45 8.55 2.97
N PHE A 55 -5.61 7.91 3.02
CA PHE A 55 -6.83 8.62 3.44
C PHE A 55 -7.72 7.80 4.36
N ALA A 56 -7.56 6.48 4.44
CA ALA A 56 -8.42 5.67 5.31
C ALA A 56 -7.78 4.39 5.85
N LEU A 57 -8.33 3.90 6.96
CA LEU A 57 -8.19 2.53 7.45
C LEU A 57 -9.48 1.76 7.16
N TYR A 58 -9.37 0.65 6.44
CA TYR A 58 -10.47 -0.29 6.23
C TYR A 58 -10.33 -1.48 7.15
N LEU A 59 -11.35 -1.74 7.95
CA LEU A 59 -11.40 -2.84 8.89
C LEU A 59 -12.48 -3.82 8.44
N GLU A 60 -12.08 -5.08 8.37
CA GLU A 60 -12.95 -6.24 8.19
C GLU A 60 -12.58 -7.31 9.25
N PRO A 61 -13.38 -8.37 9.42
CA PRO A 61 -13.06 -9.43 10.37
C PRO A 61 -11.62 -9.92 10.23
N HIS A 62 -10.86 -9.83 11.32
CA HIS A 62 -9.46 -10.21 11.44
C HIS A 62 -8.44 -9.44 10.59
N LEU A 63 -8.81 -8.37 9.88
CA LEU A 63 -7.90 -7.68 8.98
C LEU A 63 -8.17 -6.16 8.89
N THR A 64 -7.11 -5.38 9.05
CA THR A 64 -7.10 -3.92 8.87
C THR A 64 -6.11 -3.56 7.79
N ARG A 65 -6.52 -2.73 6.84
CA ARG A 65 -5.71 -2.23 5.73
C ARG A 65 -5.60 -0.72 5.77
N LEU A 66 -4.39 -0.20 5.62
CA LEU A 66 -4.15 1.21 5.33
C LEU A 66 -4.29 1.43 3.83
N ILE A 67 -5.17 2.35 3.44
CA ILE A 67 -5.55 2.59 2.06
C ILE A 67 -5.11 3.99 1.63
N ALA A 68 -4.68 4.07 0.38
CA ALA A 68 -4.35 5.32 -0.28
C ALA A 68 -5.01 5.44 -1.66
N ILE A 69 -5.17 6.69 -2.09
CA ILE A 69 -5.41 7.01 -3.49
C ILE A 69 -4.03 7.15 -4.14
N GLN A 70 -3.73 6.28 -5.09
CA GLN A 70 -2.54 6.38 -5.93
C GLN A 70 -2.85 7.21 -7.17
N ALA A 71 -2.06 8.25 -7.42
CA ALA A 71 -2.00 8.97 -8.67
C ALA A 71 -0.78 8.53 -9.48
N THR A 72 -1.02 8.03 -10.69
CA THR A 72 0.02 7.66 -11.67
C THR A 72 0.05 8.71 -12.78
N PRO A 73 1.22 9.27 -13.12
CA PRO A 73 1.34 10.25 -14.19
C PRO A 73 1.08 9.61 -15.55
N THR A 74 0.41 10.35 -16.42
CA THR A 74 0.05 9.97 -17.79
C THR A 74 0.66 10.92 -18.83
N THR A 75 1.28 12.00 -18.37
CA THR A 75 1.99 13.01 -19.18
C THR A 75 3.35 13.34 -18.56
N GLU A 76 4.21 14.01 -19.33
CA GLU A 76 5.52 14.47 -18.84
C GLU A 76 5.39 15.51 -17.73
N GLU A 77 4.49 16.49 -17.87
CA GLU A 77 4.21 17.51 -16.84
C GLU A 77 3.78 16.86 -15.51
N GLU A 78 2.90 15.86 -15.58
CA GLU A 78 2.50 15.10 -14.39
C GLU A 78 3.68 14.33 -13.78
N SER A 79 4.59 13.81 -14.61
CA SER A 79 5.79 13.11 -14.14
C SER A 79 6.76 14.06 -13.42
N GLU A 80 6.94 15.28 -13.93
CA GLU A 80 7.71 16.33 -13.27
C GLU A 80 7.09 16.73 -11.92
N GLN A 81 5.76 16.83 -11.86
CA GLN A 81 5.05 17.10 -10.60
C GLN A 81 5.31 16.01 -9.56
N VAL A 82 5.25 14.73 -9.94
CA VAL A 82 5.56 13.59 -9.05
C VAL A 82 7.01 13.67 -8.56
N LEU A 83 7.96 13.97 -9.45
CA LEU A 83 9.37 14.11 -9.09
C LEU A 83 9.60 15.27 -8.11
N ASN A 84 8.93 16.41 -8.32
CA ASN A 84 9.02 17.55 -7.42
C ASN A 84 8.46 17.21 -6.03
N ASN A 85 7.28 16.58 -5.97
CA ASN A 85 6.68 16.11 -4.71
C ASN A 85 7.61 15.14 -3.98
N HIS A 86 8.24 14.22 -4.71
CA HIS A 86 9.21 13.28 -4.15
C HIS A 86 10.43 13.96 -3.57
N ASN A 87 10.98 14.97 -4.25
CA ASN A 87 12.11 15.75 -3.77
C ASN A 87 11.79 16.51 -2.48
N ILE A 88 10.60 17.12 -2.41
CA ILE A 88 10.10 17.82 -1.22
C ILE A 88 9.93 16.82 -0.07
N PHE A 89 9.23 15.70 -0.30
CA PHE A 89 9.03 14.65 0.69
C PHE A 89 10.35 14.12 1.24
N ARG A 90 11.32 13.84 0.35
CA ARG A 90 12.64 13.35 0.74
C ARG A 90 13.36 14.36 1.62
N SER A 91 13.35 15.64 1.26
CA SER A 91 13.99 16.72 2.02
C SER A 91 13.34 16.88 3.41
N ASN A 92 12.01 16.89 3.46
CA ASN A 92 11.25 16.98 4.71
C ASN A 92 11.49 15.76 5.60
N ARG A 93 11.50 14.56 5.02
CA ARG A 93 11.81 13.31 5.73
C ARG A 93 13.20 13.36 6.33
N TYR A 94 14.21 13.77 5.57
CA TYR A 94 15.58 13.88 6.08
C TYR A 94 15.67 14.89 7.22
N TYR A 95 15.08 16.07 7.06
CA TYR A 95 15.08 17.09 8.12
C TYR A 95 14.37 16.58 9.39
N ASN A 96 13.12 16.10 9.27
CA ASN A 96 12.33 15.69 10.43
C ASN A 96 12.96 14.52 11.22
N SER A 97 13.56 13.56 10.51
CA SER A 97 14.22 12.40 11.13
C SER A 97 15.58 12.73 11.74
N SER A 98 16.24 13.82 11.33
CA SER A 98 17.59 14.17 11.78
C SER A 98 17.70 15.43 12.64
N LYS A 99 16.67 16.30 12.66
CA LYS A 99 16.75 17.65 13.25
C LYS A 99 17.32 17.71 14.66
N LYS A 100 17.01 16.72 15.51
CA LYS A 100 17.50 16.66 16.89
C LYS A 100 18.99 16.35 17.04
N TYR A 101 19.65 15.91 15.97
CA TYR A 101 21.07 15.54 15.95
C TYR A 101 21.94 16.45 15.07
N LEU A 102 21.33 17.29 14.22
CA LEU A 102 22.04 18.08 13.22
C LEU A 102 23.14 18.96 13.83
N GLU A 103 22.79 19.77 14.83
CA GLU A 103 23.73 20.71 15.46
C GLU A 103 24.93 19.97 16.07
N THR A 104 24.67 18.94 16.88
CA THR A 104 25.73 18.15 17.51
C THR A 104 26.61 17.45 16.46
N PHE A 105 26.03 16.90 15.39
CA PHE A 105 26.81 16.26 14.34
C PHE A 105 27.69 17.28 13.58
N HIS A 106 27.17 18.47 13.30
CA HIS A 106 27.96 19.57 12.73
C HIS A 106 29.14 19.93 13.64
N GLU A 107 28.93 20.05 14.96
CA GLU A 107 30.00 20.32 15.92
C GLU A 107 31.08 19.23 15.92
N VAL A 108 30.69 17.96 15.92
CA VAL A 108 31.62 16.81 15.87
C VAL A 108 32.49 16.85 14.61
N LEU A 109 31.91 17.18 13.45
CA LEU A 109 32.66 17.28 12.19
C LEU A 109 33.55 18.53 12.14
N ASN A 110 33.06 19.67 12.61
CA ASN A 110 33.83 20.92 12.68
C ASN A 110 35.06 20.78 13.59
N GLN A 111 34.94 20.08 14.73
CA GLN A 111 36.08 19.77 15.61
C GLN A 111 37.15 18.93 14.92
N LYS A 112 36.78 18.18 13.88
CA LYS A 112 37.69 17.38 13.05
C LYS A 112 38.15 18.12 11.78
N GLY A 113 37.87 19.42 11.66
CA GLY A 113 38.25 20.24 10.52
C GLY A 113 37.45 19.95 9.24
N ILE A 114 36.31 19.27 9.36
CA ILE A 114 35.43 18.98 8.22
C ILE A 114 34.33 20.02 8.15
N SER A 115 34.46 20.90 7.17
CA SER A 115 33.41 21.81 6.71
C SER A 115 32.98 21.43 5.28
N ASP A 116 31.83 21.95 4.83
CA ASP A 116 31.30 21.78 3.46
C ASP A 116 30.97 20.32 3.08
N PHE A 117 29.75 19.89 3.39
CA PHE A 117 29.26 18.54 3.10
C PHE A 117 27.74 18.56 2.87
N LYS A 118 27.24 17.54 2.16
CA LYS A 118 25.79 17.34 1.97
C LYS A 118 25.24 16.37 3.01
N ILE A 119 24.13 16.74 3.63
CA ILE A 119 23.44 15.90 4.60
C ILE A 119 22.42 14.98 3.93
N THR A 120 22.37 13.72 4.37
CA THR A 120 21.29 12.76 4.06
C THR A 120 20.92 11.96 5.32
N ASN A 121 19.77 11.27 5.31
CA ASN A 121 19.38 10.39 6.42
C ASN A 121 18.57 9.17 5.92
N ILE A 122 19.14 7.96 6.08
CA ILE A 122 18.44 6.68 5.80
C ILE A 122 18.55 5.73 6.99
N ASN A 123 19.77 5.33 7.34
CA ASN A 123 20.03 4.52 8.53
C ASN A 123 20.49 5.37 9.72
N CYS A 124 21.18 6.47 9.42
CA CYS A 124 21.53 7.50 10.38
C CYS A 124 21.79 8.80 9.61
N LEU A 125 21.95 9.89 10.34
CA LEU A 125 22.39 11.16 9.81
C LEU A 125 23.82 11.02 9.24
N THR A 126 24.00 11.37 7.97
CA THR A 126 25.28 11.24 7.28
C THR A 126 25.73 12.53 6.62
N ALA A 127 27.03 12.77 6.64
CA ALA A 127 27.70 13.79 5.84
C ALA A 127 28.37 13.13 4.64
N ASN A 128 28.07 13.64 3.45
CA ASN A 128 28.58 13.16 2.17
C ASN A 128 29.49 14.22 1.56
N ARG A 129 30.75 13.83 1.33
CA ARG A 129 31.80 14.65 0.73
C ARG A 129 32.88 13.71 0.19
N GLU A 130 33.47 14.06 -0.95
CA GLU A 130 34.56 13.27 -1.53
C GLU A 130 35.66 12.98 -0.49
N LYS A 131 36.02 11.71 -0.32
CA LYS A 131 37.09 11.20 0.55
C LYS A 131 36.96 11.57 2.04
N ILE A 132 35.77 11.93 2.52
CA ILE A 132 35.57 12.29 3.93
C ILE A 132 35.96 11.14 4.87
N ALA A 133 35.59 9.90 4.57
CA ALA A 133 35.89 8.76 5.42
C ALA A 133 37.37 8.38 5.33
N SER A 134 37.97 8.42 4.14
CA SER A 134 39.40 8.13 3.98
C SER A 134 40.32 9.23 4.54
N THR A 135 39.81 10.46 4.68
CA THR A 135 40.50 11.54 5.38
C THR A 135 40.46 11.33 6.90
N LEU A 136 39.32 10.90 7.46
CA LEU A 136 39.12 10.75 8.90
C LEU A 136 39.67 9.42 9.45
N PHE A 137 39.62 8.35 8.65
CA PHE A 137 40.00 6.99 9.01
C PHE A 137 40.93 6.38 7.93
N PRO A 138 42.10 6.98 7.68
CA PRO A 138 43.01 6.55 6.61
C PRO A 138 43.49 5.11 6.77
N GLU A 139 43.49 4.57 7.99
CA GLU A 139 43.85 3.19 8.28
C GLU A 139 42.94 2.17 7.57
N LEU A 140 41.69 2.52 7.27
CA LEU A 140 40.77 1.66 6.54
C LEU A 140 41.07 1.63 5.03
N PHE A 141 41.88 2.55 4.50
CA PHE A 141 42.13 2.70 3.07
C PHE A 141 43.60 2.49 2.71
N SER A 142 44.26 1.56 3.41
CA SER A 142 45.66 1.21 3.14
C SER A 142 45.82 0.62 1.74
N LYS A 143 46.89 1.04 1.05
CA LYS A 143 47.28 0.50 -0.27
C LYS A 143 47.76 -0.96 -0.20
N ASP A 144 48.08 -1.46 0.99
CA ASP A 144 48.51 -2.85 1.20
C ASP A 144 47.32 -3.82 1.17
N TYR A 145 46.09 -3.30 1.29
CA TYR A 145 44.88 -4.12 1.21
C TYR A 145 44.63 -4.54 -0.25
N ARG A 146 44.68 -5.86 -0.48
CA ARG A 146 44.39 -6.42 -1.81
C ARG A 146 42.98 -6.08 -2.23
N ASP A 147 42.83 -5.74 -3.51
CA ASP A 147 41.55 -5.40 -4.13
C ASP A 147 40.83 -4.18 -3.49
N GLU A 148 41.54 -3.34 -2.71
CA GLU A 148 40.97 -2.22 -1.96
C GLU A 148 39.86 -2.64 -0.96
N LEU A 149 39.94 -3.89 -0.46
CA LEU A 149 39.00 -4.43 0.52
C LEU A 149 39.61 -4.43 1.92
N VAL A 150 38.86 -3.92 2.89
CA VAL A 150 39.25 -3.92 4.31
C VAL A 150 39.00 -5.30 4.90
N PRO A 151 40.02 -5.98 5.45
CA PRO A 151 39.81 -7.24 6.16
C PRO A 151 38.94 -7.02 7.41
N PHE A 152 38.03 -7.95 7.70
CA PHE A 152 37.15 -7.84 8.89
C PHE A 152 37.95 -7.77 10.19
N SER A 153 39.07 -8.48 10.28
CA SER A 153 39.96 -8.44 11.45
C SER A 153 40.49 -7.03 11.73
N ILE A 154 40.73 -6.23 10.69
CA ILE A 154 41.13 -4.82 10.82
C ILE A 154 39.93 -3.93 11.14
N LEU A 155 38.85 -4.06 10.38
CA LEU A 155 37.65 -3.23 10.55
C LEU A 155 37.08 -3.37 11.97
N LEU A 156 36.90 -4.60 12.44
CA LEU A 156 36.31 -4.90 13.73
C LEU A 156 37.27 -4.69 14.91
N ALA A 157 38.55 -4.42 14.65
CA ALA A 157 39.47 -3.99 15.71
C ALA A 157 39.08 -2.59 16.21
N SER A 158 38.76 -1.67 15.30
CA SER A 158 38.48 -0.26 15.60
C SER A 158 37.00 0.12 15.54
N PHE A 159 36.14 -0.74 15.02
CA PHE A 159 34.72 -0.46 14.83
C PHE A 159 33.82 -1.58 15.37
N ASP A 160 32.65 -1.20 15.87
CA ASP A 160 31.55 -2.08 16.24
C ASP A 160 30.49 -2.09 15.15
N TYR A 161 29.95 -3.26 14.82
CA TYR A 161 28.86 -3.36 13.85
C TYR A 161 27.54 -2.95 14.50
N LEU A 162 26.88 -1.93 13.95
CA LEU A 162 25.56 -1.52 14.39
C LEU A 162 24.43 -2.27 13.67
N GLY A 163 24.68 -2.80 12.47
CA GLY A 163 23.65 -3.39 11.61
C GLY A 163 23.69 -2.81 10.19
N GLN A 164 23.18 -3.56 9.22
CA GLN A 164 22.87 -3.07 7.86
C GLN A 164 24.05 -2.41 7.13
N GLY A 165 25.28 -2.90 7.34
CA GLY A 165 26.49 -2.33 6.75
C GLY A 165 27.00 -1.05 7.42
N VAL A 166 26.53 -0.71 8.62
CA VAL A 166 26.98 0.46 9.39
C VAL A 166 27.92 0.02 10.52
N PHE A 167 29.08 0.67 10.59
CA PHE A 167 30.13 0.36 11.56
C PHE A 167 30.45 1.62 12.40
N LYS A 168 30.20 1.56 13.71
CA LYS A 168 30.51 2.64 14.67
C LYS A 168 31.98 2.58 15.08
N ASN A 169 32.67 3.70 15.05
CA ASN A 169 34.03 3.79 15.58
C ASN A 169 34.02 3.63 17.11
N LYS A 170 34.93 2.82 17.67
CA LYS A 170 34.96 2.54 19.11
C LYS A 170 35.38 3.73 19.98
N THR A 171 36.02 4.76 19.40
CA THR A 171 36.56 5.91 20.12
C THR A 171 35.86 7.22 19.80
N SER A 172 34.84 7.21 18.94
CA SER A 172 34.07 8.40 18.57
C SER A 172 32.63 8.04 18.20
N GLU A 173 31.76 9.05 18.10
CA GLU A 173 30.37 8.87 17.69
C GLU A 173 30.18 8.82 16.17
N LEU A 174 31.26 8.61 15.42
CA LEU A 174 31.23 8.52 13.96
C LEU A 174 31.05 7.09 13.46
N THR A 175 30.41 6.93 12.30
CA THR A 175 30.24 5.65 11.63
C THR A 175 30.80 5.67 10.21
N VAL A 176 31.31 4.52 9.75
CA VAL A 176 31.61 4.25 8.33
C VAL A 176 30.60 3.25 7.76
N PHE A 177 30.50 3.18 6.44
CA PHE A 177 29.50 2.37 5.74
C PHE A 177 30.14 1.39 4.77
N ALA A 178 29.49 0.24 4.56
CA ALA A 178 29.72 -0.55 3.37
C ALA A 178 29.49 0.30 2.11
N HIS A 179 30.29 0.05 1.07
CA HIS A 179 30.33 0.87 -0.16
C HIS A 179 28.95 1.08 -0.79
N ARG A 180 28.68 2.28 -1.36
CA ARG A 180 27.38 2.63 -2.00
C ARG A 180 26.86 1.65 -3.06
N TYR A 181 27.72 0.84 -3.68
CA TYR A 181 27.32 -0.19 -4.65
C TYR A 181 26.55 -1.37 -4.04
N PHE A 182 26.43 -1.44 -2.72
CA PHE A 182 25.45 -2.30 -2.06
C PHE A 182 24.03 -1.71 -2.04
N ARG A 183 23.82 -0.49 -2.54
CA ARG A 183 22.52 0.20 -2.58
C ARG A 183 21.93 0.15 -3.98
N ARG A 184 20.59 0.20 -4.08
CA ARG A 184 19.89 0.37 -5.37
C ARG A 184 20.36 1.65 -6.05
N SER A 185 20.54 1.60 -7.37
CA SER A 185 21.00 2.75 -8.14
C SER A 185 22.29 3.40 -7.60
N GLU A 186 23.09 2.62 -6.84
CA GLU A 186 24.35 3.06 -6.24
C GLU A 186 24.23 4.31 -5.34
N SER A 187 23.02 4.61 -4.85
CA SER A 187 22.69 5.92 -4.30
C SER A 187 22.53 5.93 -2.79
N VAL A 188 23.03 6.99 -2.15
CA VAL A 188 22.85 7.29 -0.73
C VAL A 188 21.39 7.58 -0.36
N HIS A 189 20.51 7.75 -1.35
CA HIS A 189 19.07 7.87 -1.18
C HIS A 189 18.33 6.53 -1.10
N ASN A 190 19.03 5.41 -1.26
CA ASN A 190 18.48 4.07 -1.09
C ASN A 190 19.13 3.35 0.10
N THR A 191 18.40 2.41 0.69
CA THR A 191 18.93 1.51 1.74
C THR A 191 20.05 0.63 1.19
N PRO A 192 21.05 0.30 2.02
CA PRO A 192 22.00 -0.76 1.68
C PRO A 192 21.27 -2.10 1.64
N ASN A 193 21.85 -3.07 0.93
CA ASN A 193 21.39 -4.46 0.93
C ASN A 193 21.67 -5.13 2.30
N SER A 194 20.86 -4.75 3.29
CA SER A 194 21.00 -5.15 4.69
C SER A 194 20.99 -6.66 4.85
N ALA A 195 20.07 -7.35 4.18
CA ALA A 195 19.97 -8.80 4.25
C ALA A 195 21.28 -9.50 3.84
N PHE A 196 21.92 -9.06 2.74
CA PHE A 196 23.23 -9.56 2.36
C PHE A 196 24.30 -9.21 3.40
N LEU A 197 24.38 -7.93 3.80
CA LEU A 197 25.46 -7.42 4.66
C LEU A 197 25.42 -8.03 6.07
N ASP A 198 24.23 -8.15 6.67
CA ASP A 198 24.03 -8.79 7.97
C ASP A 198 24.36 -10.28 7.90
N ARG A 199 23.94 -10.98 6.84
CA ARG A 199 24.27 -12.40 6.66
C ARG A 199 25.76 -12.62 6.40
N PHE A 200 26.40 -11.72 5.64
CA PHE A 200 27.82 -11.77 5.38
C PHE A 200 28.62 -11.54 6.67
N LEU A 201 28.22 -10.56 7.49
CA LEU A 201 28.88 -10.29 8.76
C LEU A 201 28.66 -11.41 9.80
N ALA A 202 27.55 -12.13 9.74
CA ALA A 202 27.32 -13.29 10.61
C ALA A 202 28.40 -14.39 10.44
N LEU A 203 29.14 -14.40 9.32
CA LEU A 203 30.24 -15.35 9.08
C LEU A 203 31.56 -14.97 9.78
N LYS A 204 31.65 -13.80 10.44
CA LYS A 204 32.89 -13.29 11.06
C LYS A 204 33.49 -14.23 12.11
N ASP A 205 32.65 -15.05 12.76
CA ASP A 205 33.06 -15.95 13.84
C ASP A 205 33.57 -17.30 13.31
N GLU A 206 33.45 -17.55 12.01
CA GLU A 206 33.94 -18.75 11.34
C GLU A 206 35.46 -18.65 11.12
N GLN A 207 36.25 -19.25 12.01
CA GLN A 207 37.71 -19.14 12.01
C GLN A 207 38.39 -19.64 10.73
N SER A 208 37.72 -20.47 9.92
CA SER A 208 38.24 -20.96 8.65
C SER A 208 38.07 -19.97 7.49
N LEU A 209 37.41 -18.82 7.72
CA LEU A 209 37.10 -17.85 6.68
C LEU A 209 37.91 -16.56 6.85
N ASP A 210 38.43 -16.07 5.72
CA ASP A 210 39.02 -14.75 5.60
C ASP A 210 38.05 -13.85 4.82
N LEU A 211 37.50 -12.86 5.53
CA LEU A 211 36.44 -11.99 5.05
C LEU A 211 36.98 -10.57 4.85
N SER A 212 36.62 -9.94 3.73
CA SER A 212 36.97 -8.54 3.47
C SER A 212 35.82 -7.82 2.77
N ILE A 213 35.68 -6.51 3.01
CA ILE A 213 34.62 -5.67 2.46
C ILE A 213 35.15 -4.30 2.03
N ARG A 214 34.54 -3.70 1.01
CA ARG A 214 34.79 -2.33 0.60
C ARG A 214 33.99 -1.36 1.46
N ILE A 215 34.67 -0.35 1.99
CA ILE A 215 34.07 0.74 2.77
C ILE A 215 33.88 1.96 1.86
N ASP A 216 32.80 2.71 2.07
CA ASP A 216 32.53 3.95 1.36
C ASP A 216 33.50 5.05 1.81
N GLU A 217 34.32 5.56 0.89
CA GLU A 217 35.28 6.64 1.18
C GLU A 217 34.62 8.02 1.28
N ASN A 218 33.39 8.17 0.78
CA ASN A 218 32.72 9.45 0.57
C ASN A 218 31.59 9.73 1.58
N GLN A 219 31.39 8.85 2.56
CA GLN A 219 30.28 8.94 3.51
C GLN A 219 30.72 8.66 4.96
N ILE A 220 30.34 9.55 5.88
CA ILE A 220 30.48 9.36 7.33
C ILE A 220 29.15 9.62 8.02
N GLY A 221 28.86 8.91 9.11
CA GLY A 221 27.58 8.99 9.81
C GLY A 221 27.72 9.29 11.30
N TYR A 222 26.58 9.55 11.94
CA TYR A 222 26.49 9.86 13.36
C TYR A 222 25.77 8.75 14.12
N ALA A 223 26.52 7.99 14.92
CA ALA A 223 26.02 6.78 15.58
C ALA A 223 24.80 7.02 16.50
N PRO A 224 24.69 8.12 17.28
CA PRO A 224 23.52 8.38 18.11
C PRO A 224 22.22 8.56 17.35
N SER A 225 22.29 8.78 16.03
CA SER A 225 21.14 8.89 15.14
C SER A 225 20.79 7.60 14.40
N PHE A 226 21.51 6.50 14.68
CA PHE A 226 21.28 5.22 14.04
C PHE A 226 19.91 4.64 14.37
N GLN A 227 19.22 4.21 13.32
CA GLN A 227 17.97 3.48 13.34
C GLN A 227 18.06 2.36 12.31
N GLU A 228 17.66 1.16 12.72
CA GLU A 228 17.50 0.06 11.78
C GLU A 228 16.36 0.37 10.81
N TYR A 229 16.61 0.09 9.53
CA TYR A 229 15.60 0.26 8.50
C TYR A 229 15.02 -1.11 8.14
N MET A 230 13.69 -1.24 8.12
CA MET A 230 13.03 -2.45 7.65
C MET A 230 12.57 -2.23 6.22
N GLU A 231 13.24 -2.87 5.28
CA GLU A 231 12.77 -3.00 3.90
C GLU A 231 12.02 -4.33 3.80
N LEU A 232 10.69 -4.29 3.89
CA LEU A 232 9.80 -5.47 3.82
C LEU A 232 9.67 -6.00 2.38
N GLU A 233 10.81 -6.18 1.72
CA GLU A 233 10.90 -6.75 0.37
C GLU A 233 11.14 -8.25 0.49
N TYR A 234 10.08 -9.04 0.42
CA TYR A 234 10.24 -10.48 0.39
C TYR A 234 10.80 -10.93 -0.95
N GLN A 235 11.91 -11.65 -0.88
CA GLN A 235 12.54 -12.27 -2.03
C GLN A 235 12.07 -13.70 -2.20
N TRP A 236 11.54 -13.98 -3.38
CA TRP A 236 10.78 -15.17 -3.67
C TRP A 236 11.70 -16.30 -4.16
N GLY A 237 11.83 -17.38 -3.39
CA GLY A 237 12.57 -18.56 -3.84
C GLY A 237 12.50 -19.74 -2.88
N PRO A 238 12.31 -20.98 -3.35
CA PRO A 238 12.37 -22.17 -2.49
C PRO A 238 13.82 -22.64 -2.26
N LYS A 239 13.99 -23.73 -1.50
CA LYS A 239 15.30 -24.32 -1.21
C LYS A 239 15.96 -24.87 -2.47
N TYR A 240 17.25 -24.59 -2.64
CA TYR A 240 18.02 -24.92 -3.83
C TYR A 240 18.48 -26.39 -3.93
N SER A 241 18.85 -26.86 -5.13
CA SER A 241 19.40 -28.21 -5.40
C SER A 241 20.93 -28.26 -5.35
N ASP A 242 21.53 -29.26 -4.69
CA ASP A 242 22.93 -29.23 -4.19
C ASP A 242 24.03 -29.87 -5.08
N GLU A 243 23.71 -30.44 -6.24
CA GLU A 243 24.69 -31.20 -7.04
C GLU A 243 25.51 -30.33 -8.03
N LEU A 244 26.47 -29.54 -7.54
CA LEU A 244 27.30 -28.66 -8.39
C LEU A 244 28.05 -29.39 -9.51
N GLU A 245 28.53 -30.61 -9.26
CA GLU A 245 29.35 -31.35 -10.25
C GLU A 245 28.57 -31.82 -11.48
N SER A 246 27.23 -31.80 -11.40
CA SER A 246 26.34 -32.17 -12.51
C SER A 246 26.09 -31.01 -13.48
N ILE A 247 26.49 -29.78 -13.11
CA ILE A 247 26.26 -28.59 -13.93
C ILE A 247 27.15 -28.64 -15.18
N LYS A 248 26.53 -28.46 -16.34
CA LYS A 248 27.22 -28.46 -17.64
C LYS A 248 28.11 -27.22 -17.77
N GLU A 249 29.35 -27.42 -18.22
CA GLU A 249 30.23 -26.30 -18.62
C GLU A 249 29.63 -25.49 -19.76
N GLY A 250 29.83 -24.17 -19.69
CA GLY A 250 29.45 -23.26 -20.75
C GLY A 250 28.80 -21.99 -20.25
N LEU A 251 28.47 -21.14 -21.21
CA LEU A 251 27.73 -19.91 -21.00
C LEU A 251 26.24 -20.19 -21.18
N SER A 252 25.43 -19.68 -20.26
CA SER A 252 23.97 -19.57 -20.40
C SER A 252 23.56 -18.10 -20.29
N ARG A 253 22.58 -17.70 -21.09
CA ARG A 253 22.06 -16.33 -21.14
C ARG A 253 20.54 -16.36 -20.92
N HIS A 254 20.07 -15.43 -20.10
CA HIS A 254 18.66 -15.23 -19.80
C HIS A 254 18.32 -13.74 -19.95
N ASP A 255 17.49 -13.41 -20.92
CA ASP A 255 17.04 -12.04 -21.19
C ASP A 255 15.77 -11.71 -20.40
N CYS A 256 15.68 -10.49 -19.89
CA CYS A 256 14.48 -9.95 -19.28
C CYS A 256 13.45 -9.55 -20.36
N ASP A 257 12.17 -9.75 -20.07
CA ASP A 257 11.11 -9.09 -20.81
C ASP A 257 11.04 -7.58 -20.50
N ASP A 258 10.16 -6.84 -21.18
CA ASP A 258 10.05 -5.39 -21.04
C ASP A 258 9.64 -4.97 -19.62
N PHE A 259 8.77 -5.74 -18.96
CA PHE A 259 8.33 -5.46 -17.59
C PHE A 259 9.45 -5.73 -16.60
N GLU A 260 10.10 -6.89 -16.72
CA GLU A 260 11.22 -7.29 -15.86
C GLU A 260 12.38 -6.29 -15.96
N ARG A 261 12.69 -5.85 -17.18
CA ARG A 261 13.74 -4.85 -17.43
C ARG A 261 13.41 -3.53 -16.73
N ALA A 262 12.18 -3.04 -16.88
CA ALA A 262 11.73 -1.81 -16.23
C ALA A 262 11.75 -1.93 -14.68
N TYR A 263 11.31 -3.07 -14.15
CA TYR A 263 11.15 -3.30 -12.72
C TYR A 263 12.49 -3.59 -12.00
N TYR A 264 13.34 -4.44 -12.57
CA TYR A 264 14.59 -4.89 -11.95
C TYR A 264 15.82 -4.06 -12.36
N GLY A 265 15.73 -3.30 -13.46
CA GLY A 265 16.80 -2.39 -13.90
C GLY A 265 18.02 -3.09 -14.51
N PHE A 266 17.82 -4.26 -15.11
CA PHE A 266 18.83 -4.96 -15.90
C PHE A 266 18.18 -5.66 -17.11
N SER A 267 18.93 -5.81 -18.19
CA SER A 267 18.44 -6.34 -19.47
C SER A 267 18.58 -7.84 -19.60
N ARG A 268 19.66 -8.42 -19.04
CA ARG A 268 19.91 -9.87 -19.07
C ARG A 268 20.90 -10.31 -18.00
N SER A 269 20.88 -11.61 -17.69
CA SER A 269 21.86 -12.29 -16.85
C SER A 269 22.65 -13.31 -17.66
N GLU A 270 23.97 -13.30 -17.52
CA GLU A 270 24.89 -14.24 -18.14
C GLU A 270 25.58 -15.10 -17.07
N PHE A 271 25.54 -16.43 -17.21
CA PHE A 271 26.07 -17.41 -16.26
C PHE A 271 27.14 -18.25 -16.96
N LEU A 272 28.31 -18.39 -16.34
CA LEU A 272 29.42 -19.13 -16.90
C LEU A 272 29.98 -20.13 -15.88
N TRP A 273 29.97 -21.40 -16.25
CA TRP A 273 30.64 -22.48 -15.54
C TRP A 273 31.82 -23.02 -16.34
N GLU A 274 33.00 -23.05 -15.73
CA GLU A 274 34.22 -23.55 -16.37
C GLU A 274 35.11 -24.30 -15.39
N TRP A 275 35.52 -25.51 -15.76
CA TRP A 275 36.58 -26.19 -15.05
C TRP A 275 37.94 -25.59 -15.42
N ASP A 276 38.84 -25.59 -14.45
CA ASP A 276 40.25 -25.35 -14.73
C ASP A 276 40.83 -26.44 -15.64
N LYS A 277 42.03 -26.19 -16.18
CA LYS A 277 42.71 -27.12 -17.10
C LYS A 277 42.91 -28.52 -16.50
N LYS A 278 43.03 -28.63 -15.17
CA LYS A 278 43.24 -29.90 -14.47
C LYS A 278 41.93 -30.58 -14.07
N LYS A 279 40.75 -29.99 -14.33
CA LYS A 279 39.43 -30.50 -13.90
C LYS A 279 39.32 -30.74 -12.39
N THR A 280 39.96 -29.86 -11.62
CA THR A 280 40.00 -29.86 -10.15
C THR A 280 39.20 -28.71 -9.54
N LYS A 281 39.15 -27.56 -10.22
CA LYS A 281 38.44 -26.38 -9.74
C LYS A 281 37.35 -26.00 -10.74
N PHE A 282 36.15 -25.75 -10.23
CA PHE A 282 35.00 -25.36 -11.02
C PHE A 282 34.65 -23.91 -10.70
N SER A 283 34.85 -23.02 -11.67
CA SER A 283 34.59 -21.59 -11.52
C SER A 283 33.17 -21.29 -11.98
N PHE A 284 32.44 -20.57 -11.14
CA PHE A 284 31.18 -19.93 -11.50
C PHE A 284 31.39 -18.42 -11.60
N GLN A 285 30.92 -17.84 -12.69
CA GLN A 285 30.87 -16.40 -12.89
C GLN A 285 29.46 -16.03 -13.34
N MET A 286 28.96 -14.90 -12.84
CA MET A 286 27.72 -14.33 -13.34
C MET A 286 27.80 -12.82 -13.40
N GLU A 287 27.18 -12.25 -14.44
CA GLU A 287 27.05 -10.82 -14.63
C GLU A 287 25.59 -10.45 -14.95
N GLU A 288 25.09 -9.41 -14.27
CA GLU A 288 23.85 -8.73 -14.62
C GLU A 288 24.17 -7.54 -15.51
N LEU A 289 23.72 -7.60 -16.76
CA LEU A 289 23.94 -6.53 -17.72
C LEU A 289 22.82 -5.51 -17.66
N LYS A 290 23.20 -4.24 -17.54
CA LYS A 290 22.28 -3.10 -17.65
C LYS A 290 22.30 -2.53 -19.06
N ASP A 291 21.21 -1.90 -19.45
CA ASP A 291 21.06 -1.07 -20.65
C ASP A 291 20.60 0.36 -20.33
N GLU A 292 20.51 0.69 -19.04
CA GLU A 292 20.29 2.05 -18.53
C GLU A 292 21.54 2.54 -17.78
N GLU A 293 21.87 3.81 -17.96
CA GLU A 293 22.94 4.51 -17.27
C GLU A 293 22.68 4.59 -15.75
N SER A 294 23.74 4.61 -14.93
CA SER A 294 23.62 4.83 -13.50
C SER A 294 23.08 6.24 -13.23
N PRO A 295 22.04 6.41 -12.40
CA PRO A 295 21.53 7.73 -12.08
C PRO A 295 22.46 8.54 -11.17
N THR A 296 23.57 7.95 -10.70
CA THR A 296 24.55 8.62 -9.82
C THR A 296 25.93 8.79 -10.44
N GLU A 297 26.19 8.15 -11.58
CA GLU A 297 27.47 8.20 -12.27
C GLU A 297 27.23 8.42 -13.77
N GLN A 298 27.56 9.62 -14.25
CA GLN A 298 27.38 9.98 -15.65
C GLN A 298 28.26 9.12 -16.56
N ASP A 299 27.70 8.70 -17.69
CA ASP A 299 28.28 7.84 -18.71
C ASP A 299 28.83 6.54 -18.13
N GLN A 300 28.13 5.94 -17.15
CA GLN A 300 28.53 4.67 -16.53
C GLN A 300 27.36 3.71 -16.40
N TYR A 301 27.60 2.46 -16.79
CA TYR A 301 26.66 1.36 -16.65
C TYR A 301 27.24 0.34 -15.66
N ASN A 302 26.70 0.34 -14.45
CA ASN A 302 27.21 -0.43 -13.32
C ASN A 302 26.57 -1.82 -13.24
N CYS A 303 27.25 -2.84 -13.77
CA CYS A 303 26.79 -4.23 -13.83
C CYS A 303 27.24 -5.04 -12.61
N ARG A 304 26.33 -5.69 -11.89
CA ARG A 304 26.70 -6.56 -10.76
C ARG A 304 27.34 -7.83 -11.27
N TYR A 305 28.39 -8.27 -10.58
CA TYR A 305 29.18 -9.43 -10.93
C TYR A 305 29.48 -10.30 -9.70
N VAL A 306 29.42 -11.61 -9.87
CA VAL A 306 29.85 -12.59 -8.85
C VAL A 306 30.83 -13.58 -9.45
N HIS A 307 31.77 -14.04 -8.63
CA HIS A 307 32.71 -15.09 -8.97
C HIS A 307 32.89 -16.05 -7.80
N THR A 308 32.95 -17.34 -8.09
CA THR A 308 33.07 -18.41 -7.10
C THR A 308 33.99 -19.50 -7.62
N VAL A 309 34.73 -20.13 -6.72
CA VAL A 309 35.53 -21.33 -7.03
C VAL A 309 35.14 -22.48 -6.09
N TYR A 310 34.70 -23.57 -6.71
CA TYR A 310 34.49 -24.87 -6.07
C TYR A 310 35.71 -25.76 -6.30
N ASP A 311 36.23 -26.36 -5.23
CA ASP A 311 37.30 -27.35 -5.31
C ASP A 311 36.70 -28.75 -5.19
N LYS A 312 36.82 -29.55 -6.26
CA LYS A 312 36.28 -30.91 -6.36
C LYS A 312 36.95 -31.89 -5.39
N VAL A 313 38.24 -31.70 -5.09
CA VAL A 313 38.99 -32.61 -4.22
C VAL A 313 38.52 -32.47 -2.77
N THR A 314 38.22 -31.24 -2.37
CA THR A 314 37.72 -30.96 -1.02
C THR A 314 36.19 -30.92 -0.93
N SER A 315 35.51 -31.01 -2.08
CA SER A 315 34.05 -30.84 -2.23
C SER A 315 33.52 -29.59 -1.51
N CYS A 316 34.30 -28.50 -1.54
CA CYS A 316 34.00 -27.27 -0.83
C CYS A 316 34.15 -26.06 -1.75
N LEU A 317 33.40 -25.00 -1.46
CA LEU A 317 33.67 -23.69 -2.00
C LEU A 317 34.85 -23.08 -1.24
N GLU A 318 35.85 -22.60 -1.95
CA GLU A 318 37.08 -22.03 -1.38
C GLU A 318 37.23 -20.52 -1.58
N HIS A 319 36.44 -19.96 -2.51
CA HIS A 319 36.48 -18.55 -2.87
C HIS A 319 35.12 -18.08 -3.35
N PHE A 320 34.70 -16.91 -2.88
CA PHE A 320 33.53 -16.20 -3.38
C PHE A 320 33.74 -14.70 -3.26
N ASP A 321 33.56 -13.97 -4.36
CA ASP A 321 33.65 -12.52 -4.40
C ASP A 321 32.51 -11.92 -5.22
N GLY A 322 32.14 -10.69 -4.86
CA GLY A 322 31.19 -9.88 -5.59
C GLY A 322 31.81 -8.53 -5.94
N ALA A 323 31.46 -8.03 -7.11
CA ALA A 323 31.98 -6.80 -7.67
C ALA A 323 30.93 -6.07 -8.52
N VAL A 324 31.29 -4.86 -8.95
CA VAL A 324 30.62 -4.12 -10.02
C VAL A 324 31.61 -3.95 -11.18
N ARG A 325 31.16 -4.28 -12.39
CA ARG A 325 31.83 -3.95 -13.65
C ARG A 325 31.16 -2.71 -14.23
N ALA A 326 31.89 -1.62 -14.27
CA ALA A 326 31.43 -0.39 -14.89
C ALA A 326 31.94 -0.28 -16.32
N TYR A 327 31.05 0.15 -17.20
CA TYR A 327 31.27 0.36 -18.62
C TYR A 327 30.88 1.80 -18.98
N ASP A 328 31.66 2.48 -19.80
CA ASP A 328 31.17 3.69 -20.48
C ASP A 328 30.18 3.36 -21.61
N SER A 329 29.55 4.36 -22.23
CA SER A 329 28.57 4.12 -23.31
C SER A 329 29.14 3.31 -24.48
N TYR A 330 30.40 3.51 -24.86
CA TYR A 330 31.01 2.76 -25.97
C TYR A 330 31.32 1.32 -25.57
N GLU A 331 31.88 1.15 -24.38
CA GLU A 331 32.17 -0.16 -23.81
C GLU A 331 30.89 -0.97 -23.61
N MET A 332 29.79 -0.33 -23.15
CA MET A 332 28.50 -0.97 -22.93
C MET A 332 27.84 -1.37 -24.25
N LEU A 333 27.88 -0.52 -25.28
CA LEU A 333 27.39 -0.88 -26.62
C LEU A 333 28.11 -2.14 -27.14
N GLU A 334 29.44 -2.19 -27.05
CA GLU A 334 30.20 -3.39 -27.43
C GLU A 334 29.88 -4.60 -26.52
N ARG A 335 29.64 -4.37 -25.22
CA ARG A 335 29.32 -5.41 -24.24
C ARG A 335 27.94 -6.02 -24.45
N LEU A 336 26.96 -5.24 -24.89
CA LEU A 336 25.61 -5.73 -25.21
C LEU A 336 25.61 -6.64 -26.44
N ASP A 337 26.47 -6.36 -27.43
CA ASP A 337 26.60 -7.16 -28.65
C ASP A 337 27.38 -8.46 -28.45
N LYS A 338 28.26 -8.50 -27.44
CA LYS A 338 29.15 -9.64 -27.17
C LYS A 338 28.72 -10.41 -25.93
N ASP A 339 29.07 -11.68 -25.89
CA ASP A 339 28.90 -12.48 -24.68
C ASP A 339 30.09 -12.31 -23.72
N PHE A 340 29.91 -12.74 -22.48
CA PHE A 340 30.93 -12.69 -21.43
C PHE A 340 32.33 -13.17 -21.88
N LYS A 341 32.39 -14.25 -22.68
CA LYS A 341 33.66 -14.85 -23.12
C LYS A 341 34.33 -14.03 -24.22
N SER A 342 33.57 -13.63 -25.21
CA SER A 342 34.04 -12.92 -26.41
C SER A 342 34.43 -11.47 -26.10
N TYR A 343 33.78 -10.85 -25.11
CA TYR A 343 34.10 -9.49 -24.69
C TYR A 343 35.39 -9.43 -23.84
N GLY A 344 35.56 -10.37 -22.91
CA GLY A 344 36.74 -10.45 -22.04
C GLY A 344 36.70 -9.49 -20.84
N LYS A 345 37.88 -9.08 -20.33
CA LYS A 345 38.04 -8.32 -19.08
C LYS A 345 38.20 -6.80 -19.29
N LYS A 346 37.43 -6.20 -20.19
CA LYS A 346 37.49 -4.76 -20.49
C LYS A 346 36.44 -3.99 -19.70
N SER A 347 36.72 -3.68 -18.43
CA SER A 347 35.78 -2.95 -17.58
C SER A 347 36.50 -2.29 -16.43
N ARG A 348 35.99 -1.18 -15.91
CA ARG A 348 36.41 -0.68 -14.60
C ARG A 348 35.81 -1.59 -13.52
N TYR A 349 36.67 -2.40 -12.90
CA TYR A 349 36.26 -3.47 -11.99
C TYR A 349 36.41 -3.06 -10.52
N THR A 350 35.29 -2.95 -9.81
CA THR A 350 35.24 -2.55 -8.39
C THR A 350 34.79 -3.73 -7.52
N LYS A 351 35.72 -4.37 -6.82
CA LYS A 351 35.39 -5.48 -5.90
C LYS A 351 34.75 -4.94 -4.63
N LEU A 352 33.68 -5.60 -4.15
CA LEU A 352 32.90 -5.15 -2.99
C LEU A 352 33.08 -6.00 -1.75
N PHE A 353 33.19 -7.31 -1.92
CA PHE A 353 33.46 -8.23 -0.82
C PHE A 353 34.21 -9.45 -1.32
N LYS A 354 34.82 -10.17 -0.38
CA LYS A 354 35.53 -11.42 -0.63
C LYS A 354 35.43 -12.34 0.57
N ILE A 355 35.22 -13.62 0.27
CA ILE A 355 35.25 -14.75 1.19
C ILE A 355 36.30 -15.72 0.66
N ASN A 356 37.34 -15.98 1.46
CA ASN A 356 38.28 -17.05 1.21
C ASN A 356 38.18 -18.10 2.32
N GLY A 357 38.44 -19.35 1.97
CA GLY A 357 38.33 -20.46 2.92
C GLY A 357 37.12 -21.34 2.63
N LYS A 358 37.05 -22.48 3.32
CA LYS A 358 36.03 -23.50 3.05
C LYS A 358 34.71 -23.13 3.72
N PHE A 359 33.64 -23.04 2.93
CA PHE A 359 32.30 -22.76 3.47
C PHE A 359 31.20 -23.59 2.78
N PRO A 360 30.05 -23.81 3.45
CA PRO A 360 28.99 -24.67 2.96
C PRO A 360 28.28 -24.13 1.71
N LEU A 361 27.86 -25.04 0.84
CA LEU A 361 27.11 -24.73 -0.39
C LEU A 361 25.83 -23.92 -0.11
N GLU A 362 25.08 -24.29 0.94
CA GLU A 362 23.86 -23.59 1.34
C GLU A 362 24.12 -22.10 1.65
N THR A 363 25.22 -21.82 2.35
CA THR A 363 25.62 -20.45 2.69
C THR A 363 25.97 -19.65 1.44
N TRP A 364 26.68 -20.26 0.49
CA TRP A 364 26.97 -19.63 -0.79
C TRP A 364 25.71 -19.26 -1.56
N LYS A 365 24.79 -20.20 -1.76
CA LYS A 365 23.56 -19.93 -2.53
C LYS A 365 22.73 -18.82 -1.92
N LEU A 366 22.63 -18.82 -0.59
CA LEU A 366 21.97 -17.75 0.14
C LEU A 366 22.66 -16.40 -0.13
N LEU A 367 23.98 -16.33 -0.01
CA LEU A 367 24.71 -15.09 -0.24
C LEU A 367 24.65 -14.59 -1.69
N VAL A 368 24.75 -15.48 -2.69
CA VAL A 368 24.58 -15.11 -4.11
C VAL A 368 23.21 -14.48 -4.32
N THR A 369 22.17 -15.12 -3.79
CA THR A 369 20.79 -14.66 -3.90
C THR A 369 20.57 -13.32 -3.24
N LEU A 370 21.06 -13.16 -2.00
CA LEU A 370 20.95 -11.91 -1.27
C LEU A 370 21.72 -10.80 -1.98
N TYR A 371 22.94 -11.04 -2.45
CA TYR A 371 23.74 -10.03 -3.16
C TYR A 371 23.07 -9.57 -4.46
N LEU A 372 22.54 -10.52 -5.24
CA LEU A 372 21.81 -10.29 -6.49
C LEU A 372 20.32 -10.05 -6.25
N ARG A 373 19.99 -9.48 -5.09
CA ARG A 373 18.64 -9.07 -4.72
C ARG A 373 17.96 -8.33 -5.87
N GLY A 374 16.71 -8.69 -6.15
CA GLY A 374 15.94 -8.15 -7.26
C GLY A 374 16.22 -8.84 -8.60
N ASN A 375 16.90 -9.98 -8.64
CA ASN A 375 17.03 -10.76 -9.86
C ASN A 375 16.24 -12.08 -9.75
N PRO A 376 15.07 -12.20 -10.43
CA PRO A 376 14.25 -13.41 -10.33
C PRO A 376 14.92 -14.63 -11.00
N ILE A 377 15.83 -14.40 -11.94
CA ILE A 377 16.50 -15.45 -12.72
C ILE A 377 17.38 -16.32 -11.81
N ILE A 378 17.91 -15.77 -10.71
CA ILE A 378 18.70 -16.53 -9.74
C ILE A 378 17.91 -17.72 -9.18
N TYR A 379 16.61 -17.55 -8.93
CA TYR A 379 15.78 -18.63 -8.42
C TYR A 379 15.52 -19.69 -9.49
N GLU A 380 15.23 -19.28 -10.72
CA GLU A 380 15.07 -20.21 -11.84
C GLU A 380 16.34 -21.01 -12.09
N TYR A 381 17.49 -20.33 -12.11
CA TYR A 381 18.80 -20.90 -12.40
C TYR A 381 19.18 -22.01 -11.43
N PHE A 382 18.87 -21.83 -10.14
CA PHE A 382 19.09 -22.86 -9.12
C PHE A 382 17.94 -23.88 -8.99
N GLY A 383 17.03 -23.94 -9.98
CA GLY A 383 16.17 -25.10 -10.26
C GLY A 383 14.68 -24.96 -9.91
N LEU A 384 14.13 -23.74 -9.79
CA LEU A 384 12.95 -23.51 -8.94
C LEU A 384 11.73 -22.83 -9.59
N LYS A 385 11.58 -22.98 -10.92
CA LYS A 385 10.53 -22.33 -11.73
C LYS A 385 9.09 -22.52 -11.23
N LYS A 386 8.75 -23.69 -10.66
CA LYS A 386 7.37 -24.01 -10.21
C LYS A 386 6.90 -23.20 -9.01
N ASP A 387 7.82 -22.82 -8.13
CA ASP A 387 7.45 -22.00 -6.98
C ASP A 387 7.33 -20.54 -7.40
N LEU A 388 8.17 -20.02 -8.31
CA LEU A 388 8.02 -18.67 -8.88
C LEU A 388 6.62 -18.43 -9.50
N GLU A 389 6.06 -19.42 -10.19
CA GLU A 389 4.72 -19.34 -10.79
C GLU A 389 3.59 -19.19 -9.75
N LYS A 390 3.74 -19.72 -8.53
CA LYS A 390 2.77 -19.52 -7.44
C LYS A 390 2.82 -18.10 -6.84
N LEU A 391 3.80 -17.29 -7.24
CA LEU A 391 4.18 -16.02 -6.61
C LEU A 391 3.92 -14.84 -7.55
N LYS A 392 3.58 -15.10 -8.82
CA LYS A 392 2.91 -14.11 -9.66
C LYS A 392 1.68 -13.62 -8.93
N SER A 393 1.41 -12.30 -9.03
CA SER A 393 0.20 -11.70 -8.47
C SER A 393 -0.99 -12.60 -8.80
N PRO A 394 -1.80 -13.00 -7.80
CA PRO A 394 -2.95 -13.85 -8.06
C PRO A 394 -3.75 -13.19 -9.18
N VAL A 395 -4.13 -14.00 -10.18
CA VAL A 395 -5.00 -13.51 -11.25
C VAL A 395 -6.14 -12.80 -10.58
N GLN A 396 -6.33 -11.51 -10.91
CA GLN A 396 -7.40 -10.71 -10.31
C GLN A 396 -8.67 -11.54 -10.38
N ARG A 397 -9.28 -11.78 -9.22
CA ARG A 397 -10.51 -12.55 -9.14
C ARG A 397 -11.51 -11.86 -10.04
N LYS A 398 -11.90 -12.52 -11.13
CA LYS A 398 -12.96 -12.02 -11.98
C LYS A 398 -14.25 -12.06 -11.17
N LEU A 399 -14.90 -10.91 -11.03
CA LEU A 399 -16.23 -10.82 -10.44
C LEU A 399 -17.19 -11.73 -11.21
N SER A 400 -18.06 -12.42 -10.49
CA SER A 400 -19.26 -13.00 -11.10
C SER A 400 -20.16 -11.88 -11.64
N ILE A 401 -21.08 -12.22 -12.56
CA ILE A 401 -22.06 -11.26 -13.09
C ILE A 401 -22.80 -10.58 -11.94
N LYS A 402 -23.32 -11.39 -11.00
CA LYS A 402 -24.02 -10.91 -9.80
C LYS A 402 -23.21 -9.89 -8.99
N GLU A 403 -21.95 -10.21 -8.68
CA GLU A 403 -21.07 -9.32 -7.91
C GLU A 403 -20.69 -8.03 -8.66
N SER A 404 -20.78 -8.03 -9.99
CA SER A 404 -20.47 -6.85 -10.81
C SER A 404 -21.64 -5.88 -10.97
N VAL A 405 -22.88 -6.32 -10.68
CA VAL A 405 -24.09 -5.52 -10.94
C VAL A 405 -24.96 -5.28 -9.72
N ILE A 406 -24.94 -6.16 -8.72
CA ILE A 406 -25.73 -6.02 -7.49
C ILE A 406 -24.80 -5.61 -6.34
N PRO A 407 -25.21 -4.63 -5.48
CA PRO A 407 -24.48 -4.33 -4.26
C PRO A 407 -24.26 -5.61 -3.44
N TYR A 408 -23.08 -5.78 -2.87
CA TYR A 408 -22.82 -7.01 -2.12
C TYR A 408 -23.61 -7.07 -0.81
N GLY A 409 -24.43 -8.10 -0.65
CA GLY A 409 -25.13 -8.40 0.59
C GLY A 409 -24.16 -9.01 1.62
N ILE A 410 -23.94 -8.30 2.72
CA ILE A 410 -23.33 -8.89 3.92
C ILE A 410 -24.47 -9.54 4.71
N GLU A 411 -24.33 -10.83 5.01
CA GLU A 411 -25.35 -11.58 5.73
C GLU A 411 -25.08 -11.58 7.25
N PRO A 412 -26.10 -11.78 8.10
CA PRO A 412 -25.89 -11.93 9.53
C PRO A 412 -24.87 -13.06 9.84
N GLY A 413 -23.84 -12.74 10.62
CA GLY A 413 -22.71 -13.60 10.95
C GLY A 413 -21.42 -13.27 10.19
N ASP A 414 -21.50 -12.53 9.08
CA ASP A 414 -20.32 -12.08 8.31
C ASP A 414 -19.61 -10.87 8.94
N GLY A 415 -20.24 -10.23 9.93
CA GLY A 415 -19.74 -9.03 10.58
C GLY A 415 -19.86 -7.78 9.71
N ILE A 416 -19.65 -6.63 10.33
CA ILE A 416 -19.68 -5.33 9.63
C ILE A 416 -18.34 -5.03 8.93
N ARG A 417 -18.35 -4.06 8.02
CA ARG A 417 -17.15 -3.39 7.50
C ARG A 417 -17.09 -1.98 8.05
N LEU A 418 -15.90 -1.54 8.42
CA LEU A 418 -15.67 -0.18 8.90
C LEU A 418 -14.63 0.50 8.00
N LEU A 419 -14.83 1.78 7.75
CA LEU A 419 -13.86 2.64 7.09
C LEU A 419 -13.69 3.89 7.94
N ILE A 420 -12.47 4.13 8.38
CA ILE A 420 -12.10 5.31 9.16
C ILE A 420 -11.27 6.20 8.24
N SER A 421 -11.83 7.33 7.84
CA SER A 421 -11.23 8.22 6.84
C SER A 421 -10.83 9.55 7.45
N TYR A 422 -9.64 10.05 7.09
CA TYR A 422 -9.18 11.39 7.44
C TYR A 422 -9.19 12.28 6.21
N ILE A 423 -9.98 13.34 6.27
CA ILE A 423 -10.20 14.27 5.16
C ILE A 423 -9.78 15.69 5.59
N PRO A 424 -9.06 16.45 4.74
CA PRO A 424 -8.79 17.87 5.00
C PRO A 424 -10.08 18.69 5.16
N ILE A 425 -10.05 19.70 6.04
CA ILE A 425 -11.20 20.59 6.25
C ILE A 425 -11.32 21.53 5.03
N PRO A 426 -12.48 21.59 4.35
CA PRO A 426 -12.71 22.55 3.28
C PRO A 426 -12.88 23.98 3.86
N GLU A 427 -12.50 25.01 3.11
CA GLU A 427 -12.47 26.41 3.58
C GLU A 427 -13.83 26.90 4.13
N ASN A 428 -14.94 26.43 3.56
CA ASN A 428 -16.30 26.88 3.89
C ASN A 428 -17.15 25.76 4.49
N LEU A 429 -16.60 24.98 5.42
CA LEU A 429 -17.36 23.92 6.10
C LEU A 429 -18.48 24.52 6.95
N LYS A 430 -19.74 24.15 6.68
CA LYS A 430 -20.92 24.59 7.45
C LYS A 430 -20.77 24.21 8.93
N GLU A 431 -21.28 25.04 9.83
CA GLU A 431 -21.37 24.73 11.27
C GLU A 431 -22.66 23.97 11.60
N GLY A 432 -22.63 23.19 12.67
CA GLY A 432 -23.76 22.38 13.14
C GLY A 432 -23.81 20.99 12.51
N ARG A 433 -25.02 20.43 12.43
CA ARG A 433 -25.31 19.11 11.83
C ARG A 433 -25.89 19.28 10.44
N PHE A 434 -25.30 18.63 9.44
CA PHE A 434 -25.77 18.72 8.05
C PHE A 434 -25.35 17.51 7.22
N ILE A 435 -26.02 17.33 6.08
CA ILE A 435 -25.71 16.29 5.09
C ILE A 435 -24.60 16.82 4.17
N ASN A 436 -23.51 16.06 4.00
CA ASN A 436 -22.34 16.49 3.23
C ASN A 436 -22.05 15.63 1.99
N SER A 437 -22.54 14.38 1.93
CA SER A 437 -22.44 13.53 0.74
C SER A 437 -23.82 13.21 0.17
N PHE A 438 -23.87 12.96 -1.14
CA PHE A 438 -25.10 12.73 -1.89
C PHE A 438 -24.84 11.68 -2.96
N ASP A 439 -25.81 10.82 -3.18
CA ASP A 439 -25.77 9.88 -4.30
C ASP A 439 -25.98 10.64 -5.59
N ILE A 440 -25.39 10.15 -6.67
CA ILE A 440 -25.59 10.70 -8.01
C ILE A 440 -26.29 9.64 -8.84
N ILE A 441 -27.55 9.91 -9.19
CA ILE A 441 -28.33 9.09 -10.12
C ILE A 441 -28.64 9.96 -11.33
N GLY A 442 -28.53 9.38 -12.53
CA GLY A 442 -28.81 10.10 -13.76
C GLY A 442 -29.19 9.16 -14.89
N ASP A 443 -29.88 9.71 -15.88
CA ASP A 443 -29.97 9.08 -17.20
C ASP A 443 -28.75 9.50 -18.05
N MET A 444 -28.72 9.09 -19.32
CA MET A 444 -27.64 9.44 -20.26
C MET A 444 -27.52 10.97 -20.53
N GLU A 445 -28.50 11.79 -20.11
CA GLU A 445 -28.57 13.22 -20.40
C GLU A 445 -28.35 14.11 -19.16
N LYS A 446 -28.78 13.67 -17.97
CA LYS A 446 -28.78 14.47 -16.73
C LYS A 446 -28.41 13.65 -15.52
N SER A 447 -27.65 14.26 -14.61
CA SER A 447 -27.35 13.73 -13.28
C SER A 447 -28.07 14.54 -12.19
N TYR A 448 -28.48 13.84 -11.14
CA TYR A 448 -29.24 14.37 -10.01
C TYR A 448 -28.57 13.98 -8.71
N ARG A 449 -28.49 14.94 -7.77
CA ARG A 449 -28.14 14.65 -6.38
C ARG A 449 -29.34 14.00 -5.70
N CYS A 450 -29.11 12.91 -4.99
CA CYS A 450 -30.18 12.16 -4.37
C CYS A 450 -29.79 11.57 -3.01
N LEU A 451 -30.83 11.19 -2.26
CA LEU A 451 -30.75 10.47 -1.00
C LEU A 451 -31.80 9.36 -1.01
N ASP A 452 -31.51 8.25 -0.36
CA ASP A 452 -32.52 7.23 -0.09
C ASP A 452 -33.66 7.83 0.73
N TYR A 453 -34.90 7.62 0.27
CA TYR A 453 -36.14 8.18 0.82
C TYR A 453 -36.29 7.91 2.32
N TYR A 454 -35.76 6.78 2.78
CA TYR A 454 -35.77 6.37 4.19
C TYR A 454 -34.95 7.29 5.11
N ILE A 455 -34.17 8.24 4.59
CA ILE A 455 -33.55 9.32 5.37
C ILE A 455 -34.58 10.12 6.19
N LEU A 456 -35.84 10.18 5.74
CA LEU A 456 -36.94 10.80 6.48
C LEU A 456 -37.23 10.08 7.81
N GLU A 457 -37.02 8.77 7.89
CA GLU A 457 -37.20 8.01 9.13
C GLU A 457 -36.10 8.34 10.14
N PHE A 458 -34.86 8.53 9.66
CA PHE A 458 -33.77 9.03 10.49
C PHE A 458 -34.01 10.47 10.96
N LYS A 459 -34.48 11.36 10.08
CA LYS A 459 -34.90 12.72 10.46
C LYS A 459 -35.96 12.68 11.58
N LYS A 460 -36.95 11.79 11.50
CA LYS A 460 -37.98 11.63 12.54
C LYS A 460 -37.45 11.04 13.83
N ALA A 461 -36.46 10.16 13.77
CA ALA A 461 -35.75 9.68 14.96
C ALA A 461 -35.04 10.84 15.67
N LEU A 462 -34.37 11.73 14.93
CA LEU A 462 -33.79 12.96 15.49
C LEU A 462 -34.84 13.87 16.13
N MET A 463 -36.02 14.01 15.54
CA MET A 463 -37.11 14.82 16.12
C MET A 463 -37.61 14.28 17.47
N ARG A 464 -37.32 13.02 17.83
CA ARG A 464 -37.60 12.47 19.19
C ARG A 464 -36.65 13.01 20.25
N PHE A 465 -35.55 13.62 19.83
CA PHE A 465 -34.55 14.30 20.66
C PHE A 465 -34.58 15.82 20.45
N ASP A 466 -35.72 16.38 20.02
CA ASP A 466 -35.91 17.80 19.70
C ASP A 466 -34.87 18.37 18.71
N CYS A 467 -34.37 17.49 17.85
CA CYS A 467 -33.37 17.74 16.84
C CYS A 467 -34.00 17.70 15.44
N ASP A 468 -33.38 18.37 14.47
CA ASP A 468 -33.78 18.29 13.06
C ASP A 468 -32.58 18.00 12.13
N LEU A 469 -32.88 17.49 10.94
CA LEU A 469 -31.94 17.31 9.84
C LEU A 469 -32.47 18.02 8.60
N GLU A 470 -31.76 19.07 8.20
CA GLU A 470 -32.05 19.83 6.98
C GLU A 470 -31.68 18.99 5.75
N ILE A 471 -32.66 18.73 4.89
CA ILE A 471 -32.48 18.10 3.58
C ILE A 471 -32.50 19.23 2.54
N PRO A 472 -31.43 19.42 1.74
CA PRO A 472 -31.39 20.48 0.72
C PRO A 472 -32.52 20.35 -0.30
N GLU A 473 -33.07 21.49 -0.76
CA GLU A 473 -34.19 21.52 -1.70
C GLU A 473 -33.85 20.98 -3.10
N ASP A 474 -32.57 21.01 -3.48
CA ASP A 474 -32.08 20.55 -4.79
C ASP A 474 -31.79 19.04 -4.85
N VAL A 475 -32.11 18.29 -3.78
CA VAL A 475 -31.81 16.87 -3.63
C VAL A 475 -33.08 16.02 -3.77
N LEU A 476 -33.02 15.01 -4.65
CA LEU A 476 -34.15 14.10 -4.88
C LEU A 476 -34.21 13.02 -3.79
N LEU A 477 -35.41 12.68 -3.33
CA LEU A 477 -35.63 11.55 -2.43
C LEU A 477 -36.02 10.31 -3.23
N ILE A 478 -35.10 9.35 -3.34
CA ILE A 478 -35.23 8.16 -4.19
C ILE A 478 -35.60 6.95 -3.34
N ARG A 479 -36.60 6.20 -3.77
CA ARG A 479 -36.96 4.91 -3.18
C ARG A 479 -36.58 3.80 -4.14
N SER A 480 -35.73 2.89 -3.68
CA SER A 480 -35.33 1.68 -4.38
C SER A 480 -35.80 0.43 -3.62
N PRO A 481 -36.54 -0.49 -4.25
CA PRO A 481 -37.04 -1.69 -3.60
C PRO A 481 -35.99 -2.82 -3.56
N ASP A 482 -34.82 -2.59 -2.95
CA ASP A 482 -33.68 -3.54 -2.96
C ASP A 482 -33.09 -3.88 -1.58
N ASN A 483 -33.75 -3.49 -0.49
CA ASN A 483 -33.31 -3.74 0.89
C ASN A 483 -31.90 -3.20 1.24
N TYR A 484 -31.33 -2.34 0.40
CA TYR A 484 -30.13 -1.56 0.70
C TYR A 484 -30.54 -0.15 1.15
N TRP A 485 -29.81 0.40 2.12
CA TRP A 485 -30.02 1.77 2.55
C TRP A 485 -28.68 2.49 2.70
N ASN A 486 -28.42 3.45 1.81
CA ASN A 486 -27.26 4.33 1.91
C ASN A 486 -27.67 5.60 2.67
N ILE A 487 -27.27 5.68 3.93
CA ILE A 487 -27.40 6.89 4.74
C ILE A 487 -26.20 7.79 4.39
N PRO A 488 -26.43 9.05 4.00
CA PRO A 488 -25.35 9.94 3.60
C PRO A 488 -24.46 10.29 4.80
N LEU A 489 -23.32 10.91 4.50
CA LEU A 489 -22.45 11.48 5.51
C LEU A 489 -23.18 12.59 6.30
N ILE A 490 -23.43 12.31 7.57
CA ILE A 490 -23.93 13.29 8.54
C ILE A 490 -22.74 13.93 9.25
N MET A 491 -22.46 15.18 8.89
CA MET A 491 -21.36 15.97 9.43
C MET A 491 -21.76 16.70 10.72
N HIS A 492 -20.79 16.85 11.62
CA HIS A 492 -20.90 17.60 12.87
C HIS A 492 -19.70 18.55 12.99
N ASN A 493 -19.95 19.85 13.04
CA ASN A 493 -18.92 20.88 13.10
C ASN A 493 -19.31 22.03 14.03
N GLY A 494 -18.33 22.77 14.55
CA GLY A 494 -18.52 23.91 15.46
C GLY A 494 -18.56 23.51 16.94
N GLU A 495 -18.85 24.49 17.81
CA GLU A 495 -18.76 24.36 19.27
C GLU A 495 -19.64 23.25 19.87
N ASN A 496 -20.80 22.98 19.25
CA ASN A 496 -21.76 21.97 19.72
C ASN A 496 -21.64 20.62 18.99
N SER A 497 -20.58 20.39 18.21
CA SER A 497 -20.42 19.21 17.34
C SER A 497 -20.58 17.88 18.09
N TRP A 498 -19.98 17.76 19.29
CA TRP A 498 -20.05 16.56 20.12
C TRP A 498 -21.45 16.27 20.68
N ILE A 499 -22.20 17.32 21.05
CA ILE A 499 -23.59 17.19 21.51
C ILE A 499 -24.45 16.70 20.34
N LEU A 500 -24.31 17.33 19.18
CA LEU A 500 -25.05 16.96 17.98
C LEU A 500 -24.73 15.52 17.53
N LEU A 501 -23.46 15.11 17.61
CA LEU A 501 -23.02 13.74 17.31
C LEU A 501 -23.67 12.73 18.26
N LYS A 502 -23.74 13.04 19.56
CA LYS A 502 -24.39 12.17 20.55
C LYS A 502 -25.87 11.99 20.24
N ASP A 503 -26.58 13.05 19.85
CA ASP A 503 -27.99 12.98 19.46
C ASP A 503 -28.19 12.18 18.16
N THR A 504 -27.30 12.35 17.18
CA THR A 504 -27.26 11.55 15.94
C THR A 504 -27.10 10.06 16.25
N ILE A 505 -26.16 9.70 17.13
CA ILE A 505 -25.95 8.32 17.59
C ILE A 505 -27.21 7.78 18.30
N ALA A 506 -27.82 8.58 19.18
CA ALA A 506 -29.02 8.18 19.90
C ALA A 506 -30.20 7.92 18.95
N ALA A 507 -30.34 8.74 17.90
CA ALA A 507 -31.32 8.54 16.84
C ALA A 507 -31.07 7.27 16.04
N PHE A 508 -29.83 6.94 15.68
CA PHE A 508 -29.51 5.64 15.05
C PHE A 508 -29.87 4.46 15.95
N LYS A 509 -29.50 4.51 17.24
CA LYS A 509 -29.84 3.45 18.20
C LYS A 509 -31.35 3.24 18.32
N LEU A 510 -32.11 4.34 18.43
CA LEU A 510 -33.57 4.28 18.48
C LEU A 510 -34.13 3.66 17.19
N LEU A 511 -33.69 4.15 16.04
CA LEU A 511 -34.21 3.71 14.75
C LEU A 511 -33.90 2.23 14.48
N TYR A 512 -32.65 1.81 14.64
CA TYR A 512 -32.23 0.44 14.38
C TYR A 512 -32.89 -0.54 15.33
N SER A 513 -33.05 -0.19 16.61
CA SER A 513 -33.81 -1.04 17.56
C SER A 513 -35.24 -1.29 17.08
N LYS A 514 -35.91 -0.25 16.56
CA LYS A 514 -37.27 -0.36 16.02
C LYS A 514 -37.34 -1.11 14.71
N MET A 515 -36.33 -0.98 13.86
CA MET A 515 -36.21 -1.78 12.63
C MET A 515 -36.07 -3.27 12.96
N ILE A 516 -35.24 -3.62 13.95
CA ILE A 516 -35.06 -5.00 14.41
C ILE A 516 -36.37 -5.55 15.01
N ASP A 517 -37.02 -4.80 15.90
CA ASP A 517 -38.32 -5.18 16.50
C ASP A 517 -39.41 -5.48 15.44
N ARG A 518 -39.29 -4.86 14.26
CA ARG A 518 -40.23 -4.98 13.14
C ARG A 518 -39.75 -5.91 12.02
N GLU A 519 -38.64 -6.60 12.23
CA GLU A 519 -38.06 -7.54 11.25
C GLU A 519 -37.72 -6.87 9.90
N TYR A 520 -37.23 -5.64 9.94
CA TYR A 520 -36.71 -4.96 8.75
C TYR A 520 -35.26 -5.35 8.48
N PHE A 521 -35.05 -6.25 7.52
CA PHE A 521 -33.73 -6.83 7.19
C PHE A 521 -32.93 -6.00 6.18
N PHE A 522 -32.65 -4.73 6.50
CA PHE A 522 -31.84 -3.87 5.65
C PHE A 522 -30.34 -4.14 5.79
N LYS A 523 -29.63 -4.06 4.65
CA LYS A 523 -28.19 -3.84 4.61
C LYS A 523 -27.95 -2.34 4.56
N VAL A 524 -27.34 -1.79 5.60
CA VAL A 524 -27.24 -0.35 5.80
C VAL A 524 -25.79 0.10 5.64
N SER A 525 -25.56 1.12 4.83
CA SER A 525 -24.35 1.93 4.91
C SER A 525 -24.67 3.19 5.70
N MET A 526 -23.88 3.50 6.72
CA MET A 526 -24.00 4.76 7.45
C MET A 526 -22.64 5.43 7.57
N THR A 527 -22.62 6.75 7.44
CA THR A 527 -21.39 7.53 7.64
C THR A 527 -21.65 8.72 8.56
N ILE A 528 -20.83 8.83 9.60
CA ILE A 528 -20.79 9.98 10.50
C ILE A 528 -19.45 10.69 10.36
N GLY A 529 -19.46 12.02 10.40
CA GLY A 529 -18.24 12.82 10.34
C GLY A 529 -18.21 13.86 11.44
N ILE A 530 -17.01 14.13 11.96
CA ILE A 530 -16.76 15.16 12.96
C ILE A 530 -15.40 15.81 12.73
N VAL A 531 -15.29 17.09 13.07
CA VAL A 531 -14.02 17.82 13.03
C VAL A 531 -13.23 17.59 14.32
N ILE A 532 -12.01 17.07 14.20
CA ILE A 532 -11.08 16.83 15.30
C ILE A 532 -9.70 17.35 14.85
N ASP A 533 -9.06 18.21 15.65
CA ASP A 533 -7.67 18.68 15.43
C ASP A 533 -7.35 19.14 14.00
N GLY A 534 -8.22 19.94 13.39
CA GLY A 534 -7.98 20.49 12.05
C GLY A 534 -8.11 19.48 10.91
N LYS A 535 -8.77 18.35 11.13
CA LYS A 535 -9.17 17.35 10.12
C LYS A 535 -10.62 16.92 10.32
N ILE A 536 -11.24 16.41 9.27
CA ILE A 536 -12.50 15.67 9.36
C ILE A 536 -12.16 14.20 9.58
N VAL A 537 -12.69 13.62 10.65
CA VAL A 537 -12.69 12.18 10.88
C VAL A 537 -14.05 11.66 10.46
N GLN A 538 -14.08 10.79 9.44
CA GLN A 538 -15.29 10.10 9.00
C GLN A 538 -15.23 8.64 9.41
N ILE A 539 -16.37 8.12 9.85
CA ILE A 539 -16.55 6.70 10.12
C ILE A 539 -17.72 6.23 9.32
N SER A 540 -17.40 5.38 8.36
CA SER A 540 -18.37 4.67 7.58
C SER A 540 -18.47 3.23 8.06
N ALA A 541 -19.69 2.73 8.19
CA ALA A 541 -19.98 1.37 8.59
C ALA A 541 -20.99 0.75 7.63
N TYR A 542 -20.76 -0.49 7.21
CA TYR A 542 -21.66 -1.23 6.34
C TYR A 542 -21.92 -2.64 6.86
N GLY A 543 -23.18 -3.05 6.88
CA GLY A 543 -23.58 -4.40 7.27
C GLY A 543 -25.07 -4.52 7.58
N PRO A 544 -25.52 -5.67 8.12
CA PRO A 544 -26.87 -5.86 8.59
C PRO A 544 -27.24 -4.88 9.71
N VAL A 545 -28.47 -4.36 9.70
CA VAL A 545 -28.95 -3.40 10.72
C VAL A 545 -28.80 -3.92 12.16
N SER A 546 -28.95 -5.23 12.38
CA SER A 546 -28.78 -5.86 13.70
C SER A 546 -27.35 -5.75 14.23
N GLU A 547 -26.36 -6.05 13.40
CA GLU A 547 -24.95 -6.01 13.79
C GLU A 547 -24.42 -4.57 13.91
N LEU A 548 -24.95 -3.65 13.09
CA LEU A 548 -24.65 -2.22 13.25
C LEU A 548 -25.25 -1.67 14.55
N TYR A 549 -26.44 -2.12 14.95
CA TYR A 549 -27.03 -1.75 16.23
C TYR A 549 -26.19 -2.25 17.42
N GLU A 550 -25.79 -3.52 17.41
CA GLU A 550 -24.88 -4.08 18.42
C GLU A 550 -23.56 -3.32 18.48
N TRP A 551 -22.97 -3.01 17.33
CA TRP A 551 -21.75 -2.22 17.23
C TRP A 551 -21.90 -0.84 17.88
N LEU A 552 -23.00 -0.13 17.58
CA LEU A 552 -23.30 1.19 18.19
C LEU A 552 -23.47 1.09 19.72
N LEU A 553 -24.02 -0.01 20.24
CA LEU A 553 -24.19 -0.20 21.69
C LEU A 553 -22.86 -0.40 22.41
N GLU A 554 -21.95 -1.19 21.85
CA GLU A 554 -20.69 -1.56 22.49
C GLU A 554 -19.55 -0.56 22.28
N ASN A 555 -19.52 0.14 21.15
CA ASN A 555 -18.34 0.90 20.71
C ASN A 555 -18.51 2.42 20.82
N LEU A 556 -19.50 2.89 21.57
CA LEU A 556 -19.75 4.32 21.81
C LEU A 556 -19.79 4.63 23.31
N PRO A 557 -19.34 5.81 23.76
CA PRO A 557 -19.23 7.06 23.01
C PRO A 557 -18.01 7.16 22.10
N PHE A 558 -18.11 8.09 21.15
CA PHE A 558 -17.02 8.44 20.25
C PHE A 558 -15.94 9.23 21.02
N PRO A 559 -14.65 8.87 20.93
CA PRO A 559 -13.59 9.58 21.63
C PRO A 559 -13.40 10.99 21.08
N ASP A 560 -13.19 11.96 21.97
CA ASP A 560 -13.03 13.38 21.67
C ASP A 560 -11.58 13.87 21.61
N GLU A 561 -10.64 13.03 22.04
CA GLU A 561 -9.21 13.31 22.01
C GLU A 561 -8.44 12.35 21.08
N GLU A 562 -7.40 12.86 20.44
CA GLU A 562 -6.58 12.13 19.47
C GLU A 562 -5.97 10.82 20.02
N GLU A 563 -5.39 10.84 21.22
CA GLU A 563 -4.77 9.66 21.82
C GLU A 563 -5.82 8.57 22.08
N THR A 564 -6.99 8.98 22.57
CA THR A 564 -8.12 8.07 22.82
C THR A 564 -8.73 7.55 21.51
N PHE A 565 -8.59 8.28 20.40
CA PHE A 565 -9.05 7.84 19.09
C PHE A 565 -8.27 6.60 18.60
N ALA A 566 -6.94 6.62 18.66
CA ALA A 566 -6.12 5.48 18.24
C ALA A 566 -6.39 4.20 19.08
N ASP A 567 -6.65 4.38 20.38
CA ASP A 567 -7.12 3.31 21.25
C ASP A 567 -8.49 2.78 20.83
N TRP A 568 -9.44 3.68 20.53
CA TRP A 568 -10.76 3.30 20.05
C TRP A 568 -10.70 2.49 18.73
N VAL A 569 -9.85 2.88 17.77
CA VAL A 569 -9.63 2.10 16.53
C VAL A 569 -9.13 0.68 16.84
N SER A 570 -8.25 0.54 17.84
CA SER A 570 -7.76 -0.78 18.28
C SER A 570 -8.88 -1.63 18.92
N HIS A 571 -9.80 -1.01 19.64
CA HIS A 571 -11.00 -1.69 20.15
C HIS A 571 -11.92 -2.15 19.02
N GLN A 572 -12.06 -1.37 17.94
CA GLN A 572 -12.88 -1.77 16.78
C GLN A 572 -12.34 -3.04 16.11
N ARG A 573 -11.01 -3.15 15.98
CA ARG A 573 -10.37 -4.37 15.50
C ARG A 573 -10.69 -5.58 16.36
N THR A 574 -10.67 -5.41 17.68
CA THR A 574 -10.96 -6.47 18.64
C THR A 574 -12.43 -6.87 18.58
N TYR A 575 -13.34 -5.90 18.45
CA TYR A 575 -14.76 -6.15 18.23
C TYR A 575 -14.98 -7.07 17.02
N LEU A 576 -14.30 -6.80 15.90
CA LEU A 576 -14.43 -7.55 14.64
C LEU A 576 -13.84 -8.98 14.68
N GLU A 577 -13.05 -9.34 15.70
CA GLU A 577 -12.50 -10.71 15.84
C GLU A 577 -13.56 -11.75 16.21
N ARG A 578 -14.73 -11.32 16.68
CA ARG A 578 -15.85 -12.23 17.02
C ARG A 578 -16.46 -12.90 15.79
N PHE A 579 -16.28 -12.31 14.61
CA PHE A 579 -16.84 -12.80 13.35
C PHE A 579 -15.87 -13.76 12.65
N ALA A 580 -16.38 -14.55 11.71
CA ALA A 580 -15.55 -15.48 10.95
C ALA A 580 -14.54 -14.72 10.07
N PHE A 581 -13.32 -15.26 9.94
CA PHE A 581 -12.34 -14.72 9.00
C PHE A 581 -12.76 -15.04 7.56
N ASN A 582 -13.11 -13.99 6.82
CA ASN A 582 -13.57 -14.09 5.43
C ASN A 582 -13.16 -12.81 4.67
N PRO A 583 -11.86 -12.62 4.40
CA PRO A 583 -11.35 -11.37 3.86
C PRO A 583 -11.81 -11.15 2.42
N ASP A 584 -11.87 -9.89 2.00
CA ASP A 584 -12.25 -9.49 0.64
C ASP A 584 -13.65 -10.03 0.22
N LYS A 585 -14.56 -10.11 1.18
CA LYS A 585 -15.99 -10.36 0.95
C LYS A 585 -16.84 -9.27 1.63
N PRO A 586 -17.37 -8.30 0.88
CA PRO A 586 -17.08 -8.05 -0.54
C PRO A 586 -15.64 -7.63 -0.82
N LEU A 587 -15.27 -7.64 -2.10
CA LEU A 587 -14.05 -6.97 -2.55
C LEU A 587 -14.09 -5.50 -2.12
N MET A 588 -13.05 -5.09 -1.41
CA MET A 588 -12.89 -3.73 -0.89
C MET A 588 -13.09 -2.65 -1.96
N ALA A 589 -12.59 -2.87 -3.18
CA ALA A 589 -12.68 -1.93 -4.30
C ALA A 589 -14.12 -1.67 -4.79
N GLU A 590 -15.05 -2.59 -4.50
CA GLU A 590 -16.47 -2.42 -4.88
C GLU A 590 -17.26 -1.63 -3.82
N MET A 591 -16.72 -1.48 -2.61
CA MET A 591 -17.39 -0.79 -1.51
C MET A 591 -16.90 0.63 -1.27
N ILE A 592 -15.58 0.84 -1.35
CA ILE A 592 -14.95 2.08 -0.90
C ILE A 592 -15.04 3.13 -1.99
N GLN A 593 -15.63 4.27 -1.65
CA GLN A 593 -15.60 5.47 -2.46
C GLN A 593 -14.37 6.32 -2.11
N MET A 594 -13.88 7.09 -3.09
CA MET A 594 -12.67 7.91 -2.93
C MET A 594 -12.84 9.11 -1.99
N ASP A 595 -14.08 9.43 -1.61
CA ASP A 595 -14.42 10.48 -0.64
C ASP A 595 -14.41 9.98 0.82
N GLY A 596 -14.13 8.69 1.05
CA GLY A 596 -13.98 8.13 2.39
C GLY A 596 -15.21 7.42 2.95
N VAL A 597 -16.19 7.07 2.11
CA VAL A 597 -17.39 6.33 2.53
C VAL A 597 -17.43 4.89 2.01
N LEU A 598 -18.04 4.01 2.78
CA LEU A 598 -18.53 2.72 2.31
C LEU A 598 -19.89 2.94 1.67
N TYR A 599 -20.15 2.25 0.57
CA TYR A 599 -21.34 2.51 -0.22
C TYR A 599 -21.87 1.23 -0.86
N ALA A 600 -23.18 0.98 -0.73
CA ALA A 600 -23.86 -0.08 -1.46
C ALA A 600 -24.11 0.42 -2.90
N LYS A 601 -23.14 0.14 -3.79
CA LYS A 601 -23.16 0.65 -5.16
C LYS A 601 -24.23 -0.03 -6.02
N ARG A 602 -25.30 0.69 -6.31
CA ARG A 602 -26.33 0.30 -7.29
C ARG A 602 -25.81 0.54 -8.71
N THR A 603 -25.83 -0.50 -9.55
CA THR A 603 -25.42 -0.38 -10.96
C THR A 603 -26.63 -0.02 -11.81
N LEU A 604 -26.62 1.17 -12.41
CA LEU A 604 -27.68 1.62 -13.31
C LEU A 604 -27.67 0.83 -14.61
N LEU A 605 -28.85 0.65 -15.18
CA LEU A 605 -29.06 0.04 -16.49
C LEU A 605 -28.72 1.05 -17.59
N ASN A 606 -27.84 0.66 -18.51
CA ASN A 606 -27.31 1.51 -19.57
C ASN A 606 -28.11 1.42 -20.88
N SER A 607 -28.91 0.37 -21.06
CA SER A 607 -29.77 0.23 -22.24
C SER A 607 -30.90 1.25 -22.27
N GLU A 608 -31.47 1.45 -23.45
CA GLU A 608 -32.66 2.28 -23.61
C GLU A 608 -33.87 1.59 -22.96
N TYR A 609 -34.61 2.36 -22.16
CA TYR A 609 -35.88 1.93 -21.56
C TYR A 609 -36.93 3.03 -21.63
N GLU A 610 -38.18 2.61 -21.62
CA GLU A 610 -39.33 3.51 -21.63
C GLU A 610 -40.28 3.13 -20.48
N PHE A 611 -40.58 4.10 -19.63
CA PHE A 611 -41.63 3.97 -18.62
C PHE A 611 -43.00 4.25 -19.26
N LYS A 612 -43.95 3.33 -19.09
CA LYS A 612 -45.32 3.43 -19.56
C LYS A 612 -46.28 3.32 -18.39
N GLU A 613 -47.19 4.28 -18.29
CA GLU A 613 -48.31 4.17 -17.37
C GLU A 613 -49.39 3.27 -17.97
N ASN A 614 -49.82 2.24 -17.25
CA ASN A 614 -50.87 1.35 -17.68
C ASN A 614 -52.26 1.88 -17.28
N ARG A 615 -53.32 1.20 -17.76
CA ARG A 615 -54.73 1.64 -17.56
C ARG A 615 -55.20 1.62 -16.11
N LEU A 616 -54.44 1.01 -15.20
CA LEU A 616 -54.71 0.96 -13.76
C LEU A 616 -53.85 1.95 -12.97
N HIS A 617 -53.14 2.86 -13.65
CA HIS A 617 -52.16 3.78 -13.07
C HIS A 617 -50.96 3.08 -12.39
N ASN A 618 -50.70 1.82 -12.76
CA ASN A 618 -49.43 1.16 -12.45
C ASN A 618 -48.43 1.45 -13.57
N PHE A 619 -47.14 1.54 -13.24
CA PHE A 619 -46.11 1.70 -14.27
C PHE A 619 -45.56 0.35 -14.71
N GLU A 620 -45.43 0.18 -16.01
CA GLU A 620 -44.69 -0.87 -16.67
C GLU A 620 -43.49 -0.22 -17.37
N TRP A 621 -42.38 -0.95 -17.51
CA TRP A 621 -41.24 -0.47 -18.28
C TRP A 621 -40.90 -1.47 -19.38
N THR A 622 -40.55 -0.95 -20.55
CA THR A 622 -40.01 -1.74 -21.65
C THR A 622 -38.53 -1.45 -21.76
N ILE A 623 -37.70 -2.48 -21.78
CA ILE A 623 -36.25 -2.36 -21.87
C ILE A 623 -35.79 -2.99 -23.18
N ASN A 624 -34.92 -2.30 -23.92
CA ASN A 624 -34.24 -2.85 -25.08
C ASN A 624 -32.79 -3.17 -24.72
N LEU A 625 -32.57 -4.34 -24.10
CA LEU A 625 -31.27 -4.73 -23.58
C LEU A 625 -30.23 -4.87 -24.69
N ASN A 626 -29.06 -4.27 -24.49
CA ASN A 626 -27.87 -4.56 -25.27
C ASN A 626 -27.35 -5.97 -24.95
N LYS A 627 -26.38 -6.45 -25.74
CA LYS A 627 -25.87 -7.83 -25.62
C LYS A 627 -25.27 -8.15 -24.25
N ASP A 628 -24.58 -7.21 -23.62
CA ASP A 628 -23.90 -7.43 -22.34
C ASP A 628 -24.91 -7.45 -21.20
N GLU A 629 -25.91 -6.57 -21.26
CA GLU A 629 -26.98 -6.50 -20.25
C GLU A 629 -28.02 -7.62 -20.41
N GLN A 630 -28.20 -8.17 -21.60
CA GLN A 630 -28.98 -9.39 -21.78
C GLN A 630 -28.35 -10.57 -21.02
N LEU A 631 -27.00 -10.68 -21.03
CA LEU A 631 -26.30 -11.70 -20.23
C LEU A 631 -26.51 -11.51 -18.73
N MET A 632 -26.63 -10.26 -18.26
CA MET A 632 -26.91 -9.94 -16.86
C MET A 632 -28.34 -10.32 -16.49
N PHE A 633 -29.31 -10.00 -17.35
CA PHE A 633 -30.72 -10.33 -17.15
C PHE A 633 -31.00 -11.83 -17.19
N ASP A 634 -30.25 -12.58 -18.00
CA ASP A 634 -30.38 -14.04 -18.10
C ASP A 634 -29.79 -14.78 -16.87
N GLU A 635 -29.01 -14.09 -16.01
CA GLU A 635 -28.44 -14.66 -14.78
C GLU A 635 -29.54 -14.84 -13.71
N PRO A 636 -29.71 -16.05 -13.13
CA PRO A 636 -30.74 -16.28 -12.13
C PRO A 636 -30.59 -15.39 -10.89
N GLY A 637 -31.70 -14.74 -10.50
CA GLY A 637 -31.74 -13.91 -9.30
C GLY A 637 -31.27 -12.46 -9.52
N ILE A 638 -31.19 -12.01 -10.77
CA ILE A 638 -30.95 -10.61 -11.13
C ILE A 638 -32.18 -10.05 -11.84
N GLU A 639 -32.61 -8.85 -11.45
CA GLU A 639 -33.67 -8.13 -12.14
C GLU A 639 -33.37 -6.64 -12.26
N ALA A 640 -34.01 -5.98 -13.24
CA ALA A 640 -33.97 -4.54 -13.40
C ALA A 640 -35.20 -3.92 -12.73
N ILE A 641 -34.97 -3.12 -11.68
CA ILE A 641 -36.01 -2.48 -10.87
C ILE A 641 -35.91 -0.95 -10.95
N PRO A 642 -37.01 -0.22 -10.71
CA PRO A 642 -37.01 1.23 -10.78
C PRO A 642 -36.49 1.90 -9.50
N SER A 643 -35.63 2.90 -9.70
CA SER A 643 -35.36 3.96 -8.73
C SER A 643 -36.43 5.06 -8.87
N ILE A 644 -37.25 5.26 -7.84
CA ILE A 644 -38.43 6.13 -7.88
C ILE A 644 -38.19 7.41 -7.08
N HIS A 645 -38.29 8.58 -7.71
CA HIS A 645 -38.31 9.86 -7.02
C HIS A 645 -39.68 10.12 -6.40
N ILE A 646 -39.72 10.33 -5.08
CA ILE A 646 -40.93 10.68 -4.36
C ILE A 646 -41.03 12.21 -4.27
N LEU A 647 -41.98 12.80 -4.98
CA LEU A 647 -42.21 14.25 -4.97
C LEU A 647 -43.12 14.67 -3.82
N GLN A 648 -44.14 13.86 -3.51
CA GLN A 648 -45.09 14.11 -2.43
C GLN A 648 -45.52 12.81 -1.77
N SER A 649 -45.59 12.84 -0.45
CA SER A 649 -46.13 11.74 0.34
C SER A 649 -46.89 12.26 1.55
N VAL A 650 -47.92 11.54 1.94
CA VAL A 650 -48.87 11.93 3.00
C VAL A 650 -48.94 10.83 4.05
N CYS A 651 -48.94 11.21 5.33
CA CYS A 651 -49.19 10.30 6.43
C CYS A 651 -50.66 9.85 6.38
N ALA A 652 -50.93 8.54 6.30
CA ALA A 652 -52.29 8.02 6.25
C ALA A 652 -53.09 8.39 7.51
N ASP A 653 -52.46 8.35 8.69
CA ASP A 653 -53.13 8.65 9.97
C ASP A 653 -53.59 10.12 10.09
N SER A 654 -52.74 11.06 9.67
CA SER A 654 -52.91 12.49 9.97
C SER A 654 -53.29 13.34 8.76
N GLY A 655 -53.10 12.84 7.54
CA GLY A 655 -53.26 13.62 6.32
C GLY A 655 -52.17 14.67 6.09
N GLU A 656 -51.17 14.77 6.96
CA GLU A 656 -50.08 15.75 6.86
C GLU A 656 -49.02 15.33 5.84
N ASN A 657 -48.27 16.33 5.31
CA ASN A 657 -47.09 16.07 4.50
C ASN A 657 -46.07 15.25 5.30
N TYR A 658 -45.76 14.05 4.80
CA TYR A 658 -44.91 13.10 5.51
C TYR A 658 -43.44 13.53 5.59
N PHE A 659 -43.00 14.50 4.77
CA PHE A 659 -41.64 15.03 4.80
C PHE A 659 -41.38 15.91 6.02
N THR A 660 -42.44 16.49 6.59
CA THR A 660 -42.39 17.39 7.75
C THR A 660 -43.13 16.85 8.96
N SER A 661 -43.97 15.82 8.80
CA SER A 661 -44.70 15.21 9.91
C SER A 661 -43.76 14.52 10.91
N ARG A 662 -44.12 14.59 12.20
CA ARG A 662 -43.44 13.82 13.26
C ARG A 662 -43.81 12.34 13.25
N ARG A 663 -44.85 11.93 12.53
CA ARG A 663 -45.26 10.51 12.43
C ARG A 663 -44.26 9.71 11.60
N SER A 664 -43.93 8.51 12.07
CA SER A 664 -42.94 7.62 11.45
C SER A 664 -43.49 6.21 11.24
N ALA A 665 -43.27 5.70 10.03
CA ALA A 665 -43.61 4.34 9.64
C ALA A 665 -42.81 3.29 10.42
N TRP A 666 -41.61 3.64 10.89
CA TRP A 666 -40.72 2.71 11.57
C TRP A 666 -40.77 2.85 13.09
N LEU A 667 -40.99 4.06 13.62
CA LEU A 667 -40.93 4.32 15.07
C LEU A 667 -42.30 4.19 15.76
N ASP A 668 -43.40 4.54 15.11
CA ASP A 668 -44.71 4.67 15.77
C ASP A 668 -45.57 3.41 15.63
N ASN A 669 -46.08 2.90 16.75
CA ASN A 669 -47.01 1.76 16.74
C ASN A 669 -48.37 2.17 16.16
N GLY A 670 -49.02 1.25 15.44
CA GLY A 670 -50.35 1.49 14.86
C GLY A 670 -50.36 2.53 13.73
N PHE A 671 -49.24 2.75 13.05
CA PHE A 671 -49.15 3.61 11.87
C PHE A 671 -49.82 2.94 10.66
N GLU A 672 -50.79 3.61 10.04
CA GLU A 672 -51.62 3.05 8.96
C GLU A 672 -50.89 3.00 7.61
N GLY A 673 -49.89 3.87 7.39
CA GLY A 673 -49.06 3.84 6.18
C GLY A 673 -48.66 5.22 5.65
N VAL A 674 -47.84 5.19 4.59
CA VAL A 674 -47.45 6.37 3.82
C VAL A 674 -48.07 6.27 2.43
N ASN A 675 -48.87 7.27 2.05
CA ASN A 675 -49.45 7.36 0.72
C ASN A 675 -48.56 8.22 -0.18
N PHE A 676 -47.95 7.62 -1.20
CA PHE A 676 -47.19 8.35 -2.23
C PHE A 676 -48.15 8.98 -3.23
N THR A 677 -48.47 10.27 -3.05
CA THR A 677 -49.46 10.98 -3.87
C THR A 677 -48.88 11.53 -5.17
N LYS A 678 -47.57 11.78 -5.22
CA LYS A 678 -46.86 12.19 -6.44
C LYS A 678 -45.46 11.62 -6.45
N TRP A 679 -45.10 10.95 -7.53
CA TRP A 679 -43.80 10.32 -7.71
C TRP A 679 -43.46 10.21 -9.20
N ALA A 680 -42.20 9.96 -9.54
CA ALA A 680 -41.74 9.76 -10.90
C ALA A 680 -40.59 8.73 -10.93
N PRO A 681 -40.61 7.75 -11.84
CA PRO A 681 -39.45 6.89 -12.04
C PRO A 681 -38.31 7.69 -12.67
N ILE A 682 -37.08 7.50 -12.21
CA ILE A 682 -35.90 8.25 -12.69
C ILE A 682 -34.95 7.35 -13.46
N ALA A 683 -34.67 6.17 -12.94
CA ALA A 683 -33.73 5.24 -13.56
C ALA A 683 -34.12 3.79 -13.28
N LEU A 684 -33.57 2.86 -14.06
CA LEU A 684 -33.55 1.44 -13.74
C LEU A 684 -32.16 1.05 -13.22
N HIS A 685 -32.11 0.14 -12.26
CA HIS A 685 -30.86 -0.44 -11.76
C HIS A 685 -31.00 -1.94 -11.50
N TRP A 686 -29.86 -2.63 -11.47
CA TRP A 686 -29.82 -4.05 -11.21
C TRP A 686 -29.93 -4.33 -9.71
N ALA A 687 -30.77 -5.30 -9.36
CA ALA A 687 -30.98 -5.74 -7.99
C ALA A 687 -31.14 -7.27 -7.92
N GLU A 688 -30.99 -7.80 -6.70
CA GLU A 688 -31.26 -9.20 -6.44
C GLU A 688 -32.76 -9.46 -6.46
N THR A 689 -33.17 -10.53 -7.14
CA THR A 689 -34.56 -11.00 -7.12
C THR A 689 -34.88 -11.60 -5.77
N ASP A 690 -35.26 -10.77 -4.82
CA ASP A 690 -35.95 -11.24 -3.64
C ASP A 690 -37.35 -11.72 -4.09
N LYS A 691 -37.67 -13.00 -3.88
CA LYS A 691 -39.07 -13.45 -3.89
C LYS A 691 -39.77 -12.83 -2.68
N ILE A 692 -40.02 -11.53 -2.70
CA ILE A 692 -40.84 -10.86 -1.70
C ILE A 692 -42.17 -10.51 -2.37
N ALA A 693 -43.21 -11.13 -1.80
CA ALA A 693 -44.61 -11.05 -2.18
C ALA A 693 -45.24 -9.69 -1.89
#